data_AF-A0A928D0J4-F1
#
_entry.id   AF-A0A928D0J4-F1
#
_cell.length_a   1.000
_cell.length_b   1.000
_cell.length_c   1.000
_cell.angle_alpha   90.00
_cell.angle_beta   90.00
_cell.angle_gamma   90.00
#
_symmetry.space_group_name_H-M   'P 1'
#
loop_
_entity.id
_entity.type
_entity.pdbx_description
1 polymer ?
#
loop_
_entity_poly.entity_id
_entity_poly.type
_entity_poly.pdbx_seq_one_letter_code
_entity_poly.pdbx_strand_id
1 'polypeptide(L)'
;MMKKFLTTAVFCVFLSVFAADIQLTKNDFNHSIGSWISPDYWGGKLTRITENNRKYLELTATAKGNKIFARAHGYCKMIRFYPDMMIRIKVRVKGQGKFNTGILLYPMDNGNPAGYLRSKELTLSGEFQDLETTLKLEQCHSKILPIMEINGEGKAIVESFIMDAVAMPGNEIKAVSSFQIVKSADQAKELKFSVNTTGNKFFISEINGKNAVTRSGNGSGEVTVKPQNLLPGMNEIIVSANGVSATIYIEISNEYDIDETVAREIKFDRNIKCLFLGDSLTEFYPGQNYFARLEFWMNKFNPGKVTPVNAGVGGDFITRVEQRLNAELTGRGAAYRQNMYKDIFKNRYDYIFIWLGHNDTVTSRISKHGKFARPQITPDVQERSYRAVLKKLRELNPDAKIILISPSPSDVKKFENYDKRFNPQTQIHMFGKPEFVAAFDAVNRKLVKEFDLGYIEMTAAMSSQTDIAKLYVEDGVHLSPAGGRIAAREILRFLAGTPAKTAAPDEKKAEYIPEYQPETKLTGNDFNKSLHAWISPNYWPGKIAHISENNRKYLELTAGKRNSEVFGRAHGHCKNIALYPGMVLQIKVRVKGEGKFNTGVLVYPLNSKNPAGYQRGKEITLSGDFQYLTDYLILPEKYSKILPFMEIRGEGRVIVEFFDMHCAIDPNVKLAPLSSMQIVKNPADAKEVIFNADVPDGKAILCTANGKNASVSQISVNGKVTVKPENLLPGINEITIAAGGKTASAFIDVNNEFAADDEIAGKISINRNINVLFLGGSHCEFYPGQNFISRLGFWLNKYNPGKVRIFNYGVAGDFILRVEQRLNAKLTGKNPAWRQDMYSSIFDQQYDYIFMFLGQNDTVTSRISKHGKFARPQVTPEEQEKAYRNVFKILLSQSPKAKTVIISPSPSYVKLFEDYDKRFNPQTQIHMFGKKEFLDAYDAVNRKLVKEFDLGYIDMLNTMRQDPDIRSLYVEDGVHLTPRGGMTVARGILEYFAAANPKSSDSTIPVSAPENNSNAIDTSFPLFPENLIFYHGFENSLTADLSNGKAEPILKNKNPKFVPGLHGTALFCGKDGGSFLRFSRNGNIDFDNPGTIIFFYKPLNWEADRNKNFPRLFLWGIDSAKGFISLQGANDPKNICMCQRQIHLMFLYGKRIPDKVYTLPPPGKTGCEEKWHMLAFSWAGNRLYVRWNDQPAKILEHPAGITNDDFPADYFSIGAGNNWNYLLDDFMVYSRRISDEELDMIYKAAVKE
;
A
#
# COMPACT_ATOMS: atom_id res chain seq x y z
N MET A 1 11.33 20.52 74.12
CA MET A 1 9.87 20.56 73.91
C MET A 1 9.60 21.58 72.79
N MET A 2 8.78 21.22 71.79
CA MET A 2 8.37 22.02 70.61
C MET A 2 9.40 22.29 69.48
N LYS A 3 9.41 21.37 68.51
CA LYS A 3 9.59 21.64 67.07
C LYS A 3 8.45 22.57 66.60
N LYS A 4 8.71 23.73 65.97
CA LYS A 4 7.79 24.36 64.99
C LYS A 4 8.48 25.37 64.06
N PHE A 5 8.33 25.09 62.76
CA PHE A 5 8.17 26.00 61.62
C PHE A 5 9.24 27.06 61.32
N LEU A 6 10.20 26.66 60.48
CA LEU A 6 10.73 27.54 59.43
C LEU A 6 10.54 26.83 58.08
N THR A 7 9.31 26.88 57.55
CA THR A 7 9.01 26.41 56.20
C THR A 7 9.40 27.53 55.25
N THR A 8 10.55 27.41 54.60
CA THR A 8 10.96 28.28 53.51
C THR A 8 9.97 28.09 52.36
N ALA A 9 9.01 29.02 52.24
CA ALA A 9 8.09 29.12 51.13
C ALA A 9 8.91 29.32 49.84
N VAL A 10 9.02 28.27 49.03
CA VAL A 10 9.50 28.38 47.66
C VAL A 10 8.42 29.14 46.90
N PHE A 11 8.66 30.42 46.66
CA PHE A 11 7.87 31.28 45.78
C PHE A 11 7.99 30.72 44.34
N CYS A 12 7.13 29.76 43.99
CA CYS A 12 6.75 29.58 42.61
C CYS A 12 5.98 30.84 42.21
N VAL A 13 6.55 31.64 41.31
CA VAL A 13 5.80 32.70 40.62
C VAL A 13 4.80 32.00 39.69
N PHE A 14 3.73 31.45 40.28
CA PHE A 14 2.52 31.19 39.54
C PHE A 14 1.98 32.55 39.15
N LEU A 15 1.74 32.76 37.85
CA LEU A 15 0.96 33.88 37.36
C LEU A 15 -0.43 33.81 38.01
N SER A 16 -0.57 34.40 39.19
CA SER A 16 -1.82 34.95 39.65
C SER A 16 -2.16 36.06 38.67
N VAL A 17 -2.93 35.71 37.64
CA VAL A 17 -3.69 36.70 36.91
C VAL A 17 -4.66 37.25 37.96
N PHE A 18 -4.31 38.37 38.60
CA PHE A 18 -5.33 39.27 39.11
C PHE A 18 -6.38 39.36 38.01
N ALA A 19 -7.65 39.14 38.34
CA ALA A 19 -8.74 39.09 37.39
C ALA A 19 -8.87 40.41 36.62
N ALA A 20 -7.98 40.63 35.66
CA ALA A 20 -8.02 41.70 34.71
C ALA A 20 -9.10 41.29 33.71
N ASP A 21 -10.04 42.19 33.47
CA ASP A 21 -11.08 42.01 32.46
C ASP A 21 -10.46 41.49 31.16
N ILE A 22 -10.88 40.30 30.72
CA ILE A 22 -10.39 39.70 29.50
C ILE A 22 -11.22 40.26 28.36
N GLN A 23 -10.66 41.17 27.58
CA GLN A 23 -11.33 41.66 26.37
C GLN A 23 -11.49 40.52 25.35
N LEU A 24 -12.75 40.17 25.06
CA LEU A 24 -13.13 39.12 24.13
C LEU A 24 -13.30 39.67 22.71
N THR A 25 -13.83 40.89 22.56
CA THR A 25 -13.85 41.60 21.29
C THR A 25 -13.93 43.11 21.50
N LYS A 26 -13.30 43.87 20.59
CA LYS A 26 -13.42 45.33 20.52
C LYS A 26 -13.42 45.74 19.05
N ASN A 27 -14.51 46.37 18.61
CA ASN A 27 -14.64 46.92 17.27
C ASN A 27 -15.04 48.38 17.36
N ASP A 28 -14.32 49.24 16.64
CA ASP A 28 -14.65 50.67 16.46
C ASP A 28 -15.12 50.99 15.02
N PHE A 29 -15.19 49.96 14.17
CA PHE A 29 -15.64 49.96 12.76
C PHE A 29 -14.95 50.98 11.82
N ASN A 30 -13.91 51.67 12.29
CA ASN A 30 -13.15 52.69 11.57
C ASN A 30 -12.28 52.10 10.46
N HIS A 31 -11.81 50.86 10.60
CA HIS A 31 -10.93 50.19 9.63
C HIS A 31 -11.64 49.13 8.77
N SER A 32 -12.52 48.31 9.35
CA SER A 32 -13.36 47.34 8.62
C SER A 32 -14.68 47.10 9.36
N ILE A 33 -15.66 46.44 8.71
CA ILE A 33 -16.85 45.88 9.40
C ILE A 33 -16.50 44.70 10.32
N GLY A 34 -15.21 44.34 10.40
CA GLY A 34 -14.71 43.24 11.20
C GLY A 34 -15.17 41.89 10.68
N SER A 35 -15.34 40.96 11.62
CA SER A 35 -15.83 39.60 11.40
C SER A 35 -17.35 39.49 11.56
N TRP A 36 -18.06 40.63 11.50
CA TRP A 36 -19.51 40.68 11.65
C TRP A 36 -20.23 40.25 10.38
N ILE A 37 -21.19 39.34 10.54
CA ILE A 37 -21.99 38.81 9.43
C ILE A 37 -23.47 38.70 9.83
N SER A 38 -24.34 38.82 8.82
CA SER A 38 -25.75 38.47 8.89
C SER A 38 -25.95 37.31 7.90
N PRO A 39 -26.02 36.06 8.37
CA PRO A 39 -26.20 34.90 7.49
C PRO A 39 -27.52 35.00 6.71
N ASP A 40 -27.56 34.44 5.49
CA ASP A 40 -28.74 34.53 4.62
C ASP A 40 -30.03 33.96 5.25
N TYR A 41 -29.92 33.08 6.24
CA TYR A 41 -31.06 32.54 6.97
C TYR A 41 -31.61 33.46 8.08
N TRP A 42 -30.94 34.58 8.39
CA TRP A 42 -31.46 35.65 9.24
C TRP A 42 -32.05 36.80 8.41
N GLY A 43 -32.97 37.56 9.01
CA GLY A 43 -33.30 38.90 8.52
C GLY A 43 -32.20 39.87 8.96
N GLY A 44 -31.84 40.83 8.13
CA GLY A 44 -30.82 41.83 8.42
C GLY A 44 -29.82 42.03 7.28
N LYS A 45 -29.60 43.29 6.89
CA LYS A 45 -28.54 43.71 5.97
C LYS A 45 -27.47 44.47 6.74
N LEU A 46 -26.21 44.07 6.59
CA LEU A 46 -25.05 44.78 7.14
C LEU A 46 -24.40 45.64 6.06
N THR A 47 -24.18 46.91 6.38
CA THR A 47 -23.55 47.90 5.51
C THR A 47 -22.52 48.70 6.30
N ARG A 48 -21.50 49.19 5.60
CA ARG A 48 -20.54 50.15 6.17
C ARG A 48 -20.90 51.53 5.68
N ILE A 49 -21.15 52.45 6.60
CA ILE A 49 -21.49 53.83 6.26
C ILE A 49 -20.41 54.78 6.75
N THR A 50 -20.35 55.97 6.15
CA THR A 50 -19.42 57.04 6.54
C THR A 50 -20.21 58.29 6.88
N GLU A 51 -20.01 58.84 8.09
CA GLU A 51 -20.56 60.13 8.52
C GLU A 51 -19.42 60.93 9.17
N ASN A 52 -19.23 62.19 8.79
CA ASN A 52 -18.19 63.08 9.35
C ASN A 52 -16.78 62.46 9.35
N ASN A 53 -16.35 61.86 8.23
CA ASN A 53 -15.07 61.15 8.06
C ASN A 53 -14.85 59.95 9.01
N ARG A 54 -15.87 59.53 9.75
CA ARG A 54 -15.84 58.36 10.60
C ARG A 54 -16.71 57.26 10.02
N LYS A 55 -16.31 56.00 10.21
CA LYS A 55 -16.99 54.84 9.60
C LYS A 55 -17.72 54.06 10.68
N TYR A 56 -18.96 53.67 10.38
CA TYR A 56 -19.86 52.98 11.30
C TYR A 56 -20.36 51.68 10.66
N LEU A 57 -20.84 50.75 11.50
CA LEU A 57 -21.58 49.58 11.05
C LEU A 57 -23.08 49.89 11.06
N GLU A 58 -23.74 49.75 9.93
CA GLU A 58 -25.20 49.85 9.82
C GLU A 58 -25.82 48.46 9.73
N LEU A 59 -26.81 48.19 10.56
CA LEU A 59 -27.65 46.99 10.53
C LEU A 59 -29.08 47.42 10.23
N THR A 60 -29.63 46.97 9.10
CA THR A 60 -31.00 47.31 8.67
C THR A 60 -31.89 46.07 8.67
N ALA A 61 -33.09 46.18 9.24
CA ALA A 61 -34.06 45.08 9.27
C ALA A 61 -34.57 44.73 7.87
N THR A 62 -34.75 43.42 7.61
CA THR A 62 -35.30 42.92 6.36
C THR A 62 -36.36 41.85 6.62
N ALA A 63 -37.25 41.64 5.65
CA ALA A 63 -38.26 40.57 5.73
C ALA A 63 -37.60 39.20 5.57
N LYS A 64 -37.90 38.27 6.49
CA LYS A 64 -37.50 36.87 6.42
C LYS A 64 -38.66 35.98 6.87
N GLY A 65 -39.30 35.31 5.90
CA GLY A 65 -40.59 34.68 6.13
C GLY A 65 -41.65 35.73 6.53
N ASN A 66 -42.44 35.45 7.57
CA ASN A 66 -43.51 36.35 8.04
C ASN A 66 -43.04 37.35 9.11
N LYS A 67 -41.72 37.57 9.25
CA LYS A 67 -41.15 38.47 10.27
C LYS A 67 -40.23 39.50 9.64
N ILE A 68 -40.24 40.71 10.17
CA ILE A 68 -39.26 41.75 9.88
C ILE A 68 -38.37 41.88 11.12
N PHE A 69 -37.07 41.67 10.93
CA PHE A 69 -36.06 41.82 11.98
C PHE A 69 -34.68 41.99 11.34
N ALA A 70 -33.70 42.40 12.13
CA ALA A 70 -32.29 42.39 11.76
C ALA A 70 -31.51 41.59 12.79
N ARG A 71 -30.58 40.74 12.38
CA ARG A 71 -29.62 40.11 13.28
C ARG A 71 -28.25 40.01 12.65
N ALA A 72 -27.23 40.32 13.42
CA ALA A 72 -25.84 40.10 13.06
C ALA A 72 -25.09 39.44 14.21
N HIS A 73 -24.07 38.65 13.87
CA HIS A 73 -23.14 38.12 14.86
C HIS A 73 -21.70 38.43 14.47
N GLY A 74 -20.85 38.66 15.46
CA GLY A 74 -19.41 38.85 15.30
C GLY A 74 -18.63 37.67 15.87
N TYR A 75 -17.34 37.57 15.59
CA TYR A 75 -16.45 36.63 16.30
C TYR A 75 -15.82 37.30 17.53
N CYS A 76 -15.55 36.49 18.54
CA CYS A 76 -14.79 36.89 19.73
C CYS A 76 -13.62 35.94 19.98
N LYS A 77 -12.72 36.33 20.88
CA LYS A 77 -11.58 35.51 21.31
C LYS A 77 -12.09 34.19 21.87
N MET A 78 -11.59 33.09 21.31
CA MET A 78 -11.90 31.74 21.78
C MET A 78 -11.15 31.48 23.08
N ILE A 79 -11.87 31.54 24.20
CA ILE A 79 -11.41 31.09 25.50
C ILE A 79 -12.34 29.98 26.00
N ARG A 80 -11.98 29.33 27.11
CA ARG A 80 -12.88 28.37 27.74
C ARG A 80 -14.03 29.12 28.42
N PHE A 81 -15.26 28.77 28.07
CA PHE A 81 -16.47 29.31 28.68
C PHE A 81 -17.01 28.33 29.72
N TYR A 82 -17.12 28.78 30.96
CA TYR A 82 -17.46 27.97 32.12
C TYR A 82 -18.68 28.55 32.86
N PRO A 83 -19.36 27.74 33.70
CA PRO A 83 -20.46 28.22 34.53
C PRO A 83 -20.01 29.39 35.39
N ASP A 84 -20.90 30.34 35.63
CA ASP A 84 -20.62 31.54 36.43
C ASP A 84 -19.59 32.52 35.82
N MET A 85 -19.20 32.31 34.57
CA MET A 85 -18.47 33.33 33.81
C MET A 85 -19.40 34.52 33.53
N MET A 86 -18.92 35.74 33.78
CA MET A 86 -19.66 36.96 33.51
C MET A 86 -19.12 37.66 32.27
N ILE A 87 -20.00 37.97 31.34
CA ILE A 87 -19.70 38.59 30.05
C ILE A 87 -20.33 39.97 30.03
N ARG A 88 -19.50 41.02 30.07
CA ARG A 88 -19.93 42.41 29.95
C ARG A 88 -19.91 42.82 28.49
N ILE A 89 -21.00 43.36 27.97
CA ILE A 89 -21.11 43.90 26.62
C ILE A 89 -21.41 45.40 26.72
N LYS A 90 -20.67 46.22 25.97
CA LYS A 90 -20.90 47.65 25.80
C LYS A 90 -21.05 47.96 24.32
N VAL A 91 -22.16 48.59 23.94
CA VAL A 91 -22.45 48.98 22.55
C VAL A 91 -22.84 50.44 22.51
N ARG A 92 -22.25 51.19 21.59
CA ARG A 92 -22.63 52.59 21.33
C ARG A 92 -23.35 52.68 20.00
N VAL A 93 -24.64 53.03 20.01
CA VAL A 93 -25.55 52.85 18.87
C VAL A 93 -26.58 53.98 18.76
N LYS A 94 -26.98 54.34 17.55
CA LYS A 94 -28.12 55.23 17.22
C LYS A 94 -29.00 54.62 16.14
N GLY A 95 -30.19 55.16 15.89
CA GLY A 95 -31.03 54.76 14.77
C GLY A 95 -32.53 54.78 15.07
N GLN A 96 -33.27 53.83 14.49
CA GLN A 96 -34.72 53.68 14.64
C GLN A 96 -35.08 52.22 14.86
N GLY A 97 -36.06 51.97 15.73
CA GLY A 97 -36.52 50.61 16.07
C GLY A 97 -36.06 50.16 17.46
N LYS A 98 -36.24 48.86 17.73
CA LYS A 98 -35.96 48.23 19.02
C LYS A 98 -34.70 47.37 18.95
N PHE A 99 -33.62 47.81 19.60
CA PHE A 99 -32.31 47.19 19.55
C PHE A 99 -32.00 46.38 20.81
N ASN A 100 -31.43 45.19 20.66
CA ASN A 100 -30.80 44.47 21.76
C ASN A 100 -29.46 43.87 21.34
N THR A 101 -28.66 43.49 22.32
CA THR A 101 -27.38 42.80 22.11
C THR A 101 -27.30 41.57 23.01
N GLY A 102 -26.32 40.71 22.82
CA GLY A 102 -26.18 39.53 23.63
C GLY A 102 -25.14 38.56 23.12
N ILE A 103 -25.31 37.29 23.49
CA ILE A 103 -24.47 36.18 23.02
C ILE A 103 -25.32 35.01 22.54
N LEU A 104 -24.85 34.39 21.46
CA LEU A 104 -25.29 33.10 20.95
C LEU A 104 -24.44 32.00 21.58
N LEU A 105 -25.09 30.98 22.16
CA LEU A 105 -24.45 29.92 22.94
C LEU A 105 -24.33 28.63 22.12
N TYR A 106 -23.14 28.05 22.06
CA TYR A 106 -22.91 26.71 21.51
C TYR A 106 -22.61 25.74 22.65
N PRO A 107 -23.37 24.66 22.81
CA PRO A 107 -23.11 23.66 23.85
C PRO A 107 -21.82 22.88 23.53
N MET A 108 -21.37 22.06 24.47
CA MET A 108 -20.12 21.31 24.33
C MET A 108 -20.20 20.15 23.31
N ASP A 109 -21.39 19.56 23.15
CA ASP A 109 -21.68 18.35 22.37
C ASP A 109 -22.15 18.62 20.93
N ASN A 110 -22.83 19.75 20.70
CA ASN A 110 -23.46 20.10 19.43
C ASN A 110 -22.76 21.26 18.70
N GLY A 111 -22.59 21.11 17.38
CA GLY A 111 -22.10 22.18 16.49
C GLY A 111 -23.14 23.27 16.19
N ASN A 112 -24.38 23.08 16.66
CA ASN A 112 -25.49 24.01 16.48
C ASN A 112 -25.68 24.87 17.74
N PRO A 113 -26.13 26.13 17.59
CA PRO A 113 -26.43 26.97 18.73
C PRO A 113 -27.58 26.39 19.57
N ALA A 114 -27.41 26.34 20.89
CA ALA A 114 -28.41 25.87 21.84
C ALA A 114 -29.35 26.98 22.33
N GLY A 115 -28.94 28.25 22.23
CA GLY A 115 -29.76 29.36 22.72
C GLY A 115 -29.07 30.72 22.67
N TYR A 116 -29.74 31.71 23.26
CA TYR A 116 -29.31 33.11 23.31
C TYR A 116 -29.44 33.67 24.72
N LEU A 117 -28.46 34.48 25.15
CA LEU A 117 -28.63 35.40 26.27
C LEU A 117 -28.65 36.82 25.72
N ARG A 118 -29.67 37.61 26.06
CA ARG A 118 -29.90 38.96 25.53
C ARG A 118 -29.89 40.01 26.64
N SER A 119 -29.47 41.22 26.28
CA SER A 119 -29.69 42.43 27.05
C SER A 119 -31.17 42.76 27.12
N LYS A 120 -31.52 43.72 27.99
CA LYS A 120 -32.77 44.45 27.86
C LYS A 120 -32.79 45.22 26.52
N GLU A 121 -33.99 45.43 26.00
CA GLU A 121 -34.21 46.13 24.74
C GLU A 121 -34.08 47.65 24.91
N LEU A 122 -33.35 48.29 23.99
CA LEU A 122 -33.16 49.74 23.89
C LEU A 122 -33.98 50.27 22.71
N THR A 123 -34.76 51.32 22.92
CA THR A 123 -35.41 52.03 21.81
C THR A 123 -34.41 53.02 21.22
N LEU A 124 -34.08 52.87 19.95
CA LEU A 124 -33.09 53.71 19.27
C LEU A 124 -33.64 55.11 18.98
N SER A 125 -32.77 56.11 19.12
CA SER A 125 -33.03 57.51 18.77
C SER A 125 -32.05 58.03 17.71
N GLY A 126 -32.24 59.26 17.23
CA GLY A 126 -31.32 59.90 16.29
C GLY A 126 -29.91 60.17 16.87
N GLU A 127 -29.76 60.13 18.19
CA GLU A 127 -28.50 60.36 18.91
C GLU A 127 -27.85 59.04 19.37
N PHE A 128 -26.52 59.04 19.54
CA PHE A 128 -25.79 57.87 20.05
C PHE A 128 -26.12 57.62 21.53
N GLN A 129 -26.48 56.37 21.82
CA GLN A 129 -26.82 55.86 23.14
C GLN A 129 -25.86 54.72 23.51
N ASP A 130 -25.48 54.64 24.79
CA ASP A 130 -24.67 53.55 25.32
C ASP A 130 -25.59 52.46 25.91
N LEU A 131 -25.42 51.22 25.44
CA LEU A 131 -26.07 50.03 25.97
C LEU A 131 -25.01 49.15 26.64
N GLU A 132 -25.11 49.00 27.96
CA GLU A 132 -24.24 48.14 28.76
C GLU A 132 -25.05 47.03 29.43
N THR A 133 -24.60 45.78 29.33
CA THR A 133 -25.20 44.62 29.99
C THR A 133 -24.13 43.66 30.49
N THR A 134 -24.42 42.91 31.56
CA THR A 134 -23.59 41.78 32.00
C THR A 134 -24.43 40.52 31.97
N LEU A 135 -23.94 39.48 31.28
CA LEU A 135 -24.61 38.20 31.10
C LEU A 135 -23.80 37.11 31.83
N LYS A 136 -24.47 36.24 32.56
CA LYS A 136 -23.84 35.14 33.30
C LYS A 136 -24.11 33.82 32.59
N LEU A 137 -23.06 33.01 32.42
CA LEU A 137 -23.20 31.67 31.85
C LEU A 137 -23.66 30.68 32.92
N GLU A 138 -24.60 29.80 32.57
CA GLU A 138 -25.10 28.78 33.49
C GLU A 138 -24.36 27.44 33.38
N GLN A 139 -23.70 27.20 32.24
CA GLN A 139 -23.03 25.94 31.92
C GLN A 139 -21.80 26.16 31.05
N CYS A 140 -21.02 25.09 30.83
CA CYS A 140 -19.90 25.12 29.89
C CYS A 140 -20.38 25.26 28.44
N HIS A 141 -19.64 26.04 27.66
CA HIS A 141 -19.90 26.24 26.24
C HIS A 141 -18.63 26.05 25.42
N SER A 142 -18.77 25.42 24.25
CA SER A 142 -17.66 25.25 23.31
C SER A 142 -17.29 26.56 22.62
N LYS A 143 -18.28 27.43 22.45
CA LYS A 143 -18.16 28.73 21.77
C LYS A 143 -19.30 29.65 22.17
N ILE A 144 -19.03 30.95 22.21
CA ILE A 144 -20.07 31.99 22.19
C ILE A 144 -19.81 32.97 21.04
N LEU A 145 -20.87 33.59 20.51
CA LEU A 145 -20.75 34.65 19.51
C LEU A 145 -21.52 35.89 19.97
N PRO A 146 -20.91 37.09 19.98
CA PRO A 146 -21.66 38.32 20.22
C PRO A 146 -22.74 38.52 19.14
N ILE A 147 -23.92 38.99 19.54
CA ILE A 147 -25.04 39.28 18.64
C ILE A 147 -25.53 40.72 18.80
N MET A 148 -26.06 41.26 17.70
CA MET A 148 -26.85 42.48 17.66
C MET A 148 -28.15 42.17 16.94
N GLU A 149 -29.27 42.69 17.46
CA GLU A 149 -30.60 42.37 16.95
C GLU A 149 -31.50 43.61 16.95
N ILE A 150 -32.28 43.77 15.88
CA ILE A 150 -33.38 44.74 15.79
C ILE A 150 -34.67 43.94 15.67
N ASN A 151 -35.60 44.17 16.59
CA ASN A 151 -36.93 43.56 16.55
C ASN A 151 -37.89 44.48 15.80
N GLY A 152 -38.50 43.97 14.73
CA GLY A 152 -39.40 44.75 13.86
C GLY A 152 -38.66 45.57 12.81
N GLU A 153 -39.34 46.57 12.25
CA GLU A 153 -38.75 47.53 11.32
C GLU A 153 -37.76 48.45 12.03
N GLY A 154 -36.65 48.77 11.36
CA GLY A 154 -35.66 49.67 11.93
C GLY A 154 -34.27 49.56 11.30
N LYS A 155 -33.41 50.46 11.75
CA LYS A 155 -31.99 50.51 11.40
C LYS A 155 -31.16 50.94 12.62
N ALA A 156 -30.01 50.32 12.80
CA ALA A 156 -29.06 50.64 13.87
C ALA A 156 -27.70 51.02 13.26
N ILE A 157 -27.15 52.16 13.69
CA ILE A 157 -25.81 52.64 13.36
C ILE A 157 -24.94 52.47 14.60
N VAL A 158 -23.95 51.59 14.53
CA VAL A 158 -23.09 51.18 15.64
C VAL A 158 -21.72 51.83 15.50
N GLU A 159 -21.33 52.61 16.51
CA GLU A 159 -20.00 53.24 16.62
C GLU A 159 -18.98 52.30 17.23
N SER A 160 -19.35 51.59 18.30
CA SER A 160 -18.44 50.64 18.93
C SER A 160 -19.15 49.47 19.56
N PHE A 161 -18.45 48.34 19.60
CA PHE A 161 -18.87 47.12 20.27
C PHE A 161 -17.71 46.55 21.08
N ILE A 162 -17.87 46.43 22.39
CA ILE A 162 -16.89 45.87 23.31
C ILE A 162 -17.54 44.72 24.07
N MET A 163 -16.84 43.59 24.17
CA MET A 163 -17.24 42.47 25.00
C MET A 163 -16.06 42.01 25.83
N ASP A 164 -16.22 41.95 27.15
CA ASP A 164 -15.22 41.55 28.11
C ASP A 164 -15.73 40.38 28.96
N ALA A 165 -14.87 39.45 29.35
CA ALA A 165 -15.12 38.59 30.50
C ALA A 165 -14.65 39.32 31.76
N VAL A 166 -15.53 39.45 32.75
CA VAL A 166 -15.31 40.25 33.95
C VAL A 166 -15.45 39.38 35.19
N ALA A 167 -14.79 39.78 36.27
CA ALA A 167 -14.86 39.13 37.57
C ALA A 167 -15.42 40.08 38.64
N MET A 168 -16.09 39.55 39.66
CA MET A 168 -16.48 40.36 40.81
C MET A 168 -15.23 40.73 41.63
N PRO A 169 -15.02 42.01 41.99
CA PRO A 169 -13.89 42.42 42.82
C PRO A 169 -13.78 41.59 44.11
N GLY A 170 -12.55 41.29 44.52
CA GLY A 170 -12.27 40.55 45.76
C GLY A 170 -12.44 39.04 45.70
N ASN A 171 -12.86 38.47 44.57
CA ASN A 171 -12.95 37.02 44.37
C ASN A 171 -11.66 36.48 43.74
N GLU A 172 -11.18 35.33 44.21
CA GLU A 172 -10.00 34.64 43.68
C GLU A 172 -10.15 33.12 43.78
N ILE A 173 -9.77 32.41 42.72
CA ILE A 173 -9.62 30.95 42.75
C ILE A 173 -8.24 30.61 42.20
N LYS A 174 -7.50 29.76 42.91
CA LYS A 174 -6.16 29.29 42.52
C LYS A 174 -6.10 27.77 42.54
N ALA A 175 -5.50 27.16 41.53
CA ALA A 175 -5.15 25.75 41.57
C ALA A 175 -3.83 25.57 42.34
N VAL A 176 -3.75 24.55 43.21
CA VAL A 176 -2.51 24.22 43.94
C VAL A 176 -1.48 23.53 43.02
N SER A 177 -1.96 22.84 41.98
CA SER A 177 -1.14 22.23 40.92
C SER A 177 -1.82 22.45 39.58
N SER A 178 -1.08 22.74 38.52
CA SER A 178 -1.64 22.99 37.18
C SER A 178 -1.92 21.72 36.37
N PHE A 179 -1.24 20.61 36.68
CA PHE A 179 -1.24 19.41 35.83
C PHE A 179 -1.05 18.10 36.59
N GLN A 180 -1.71 17.04 36.11
CA GLN A 180 -1.54 15.68 36.60
C GLN A 180 -1.50 14.68 35.45
N ILE A 181 -0.62 13.68 35.53
CA ILE A 181 -0.63 12.51 34.65
C ILE A 181 -0.95 11.27 35.49
N VAL A 182 -1.90 10.47 35.02
CA VAL A 182 -2.40 9.27 35.69
C VAL A 182 -2.29 8.09 34.73
N LYS A 183 -1.86 6.94 35.24
CA LYS A 183 -1.82 5.68 34.50
C LYS A 183 -3.25 5.19 34.25
N SER A 184 -3.57 4.67 33.07
CA SER A 184 -4.96 4.30 32.69
C SER A 184 -5.69 3.34 33.63
N ALA A 185 -4.98 2.53 34.42
CA ALA A 185 -5.59 1.61 35.40
C ALA A 185 -5.82 2.27 36.78
N ASP A 186 -5.25 3.44 37.02
CA ASP A 186 -5.21 4.10 38.31
C ASP A 186 -6.30 5.16 38.44
N GLN A 187 -6.73 5.42 39.67
CA GLN A 187 -7.61 6.55 39.96
C GLN A 187 -6.80 7.86 40.06
N ALA A 188 -7.36 8.94 39.52
CA ALA A 188 -6.79 10.26 39.72
C ALA A 188 -6.80 10.63 41.21
N LYS A 189 -5.68 11.20 41.66
CA LYS A 189 -5.59 11.80 42.99
C LYS A 189 -6.55 12.97 43.15
N GLU A 190 -6.88 13.26 44.39
CA GLU A 190 -7.63 14.46 44.77
C GLU A 190 -6.90 15.73 44.35
N LEU A 191 -7.65 16.66 43.77
CA LEU A 191 -7.17 17.96 43.34
C LEU A 191 -7.44 19.03 44.39
N LYS A 192 -6.55 20.01 44.52
CA LYS A 192 -6.70 21.09 45.51
C LYS A 192 -6.79 22.46 44.85
N PHE A 193 -7.75 23.24 45.33
CA PHE A 193 -7.98 24.63 44.92
C PHE A 193 -8.06 25.53 46.14
N SER A 194 -7.46 26.71 46.09
CA SER A 194 -7.72 27.79 47.04
C SER A 194 -8.85 28.65 46.51
N VAL A 195 -9.99 28.66 47.20
CA VAL A 195 -11.21 29.38 46.81
C VAL A 195 -11.46 30.50 47.82
N ASN A 196 -11.44 31.75 47.35
CA ASN A 196 -11.83 32.92 48.13
C ASN A 196 -12.92 33.67 47.36
N THR A 197 -14.18 33.36 47.65
CA THR A 197 -15.32 33.91 46.90
C THR A 197 -16.44 34.37 47.82
N THR A 198 -17.13 35.45 47.43
CA THR A 198 -18.33 35.93 48.12
C THR A 198 -19.48 34.94 47.94
N GLY A 199 -20.02 34.42 49.05
CA GLY A 199 -21.18 33.51 49.06
C GLY A 199 -20.86 32.01 49.22
N ASN A 200 -19.59 31.63 49.36
CA ASN A 200 -19.11 30.25 49.57
C ASN A 200 -19.56 29.21 48.53
N LYS A 201 -20.24 29.59 47.43
CA LYS A 201 -20.69 28.66 46.39
C LYS A 201 -19.78 28.74 45.18
N PHE A 202 -19.45 27.59 44.61
CA PHE A 202 -18.67 27.48 43.39
C PHE A 202 -19.17 26.32 42.52
N PHE A 203 -18.74 26.29 41.27
CA PHE A 203 -19.03 25.23 40.31
C PHE A 203 -17.76 24.44 40.01
N ILE A 204 -17.90 23.13 39.91
CA ILE A 204 -16.88 22.20 39.44
C ILE A 204 -17.36 21.65 38.10
N SER A 205 -16.61 21.92 37.05
CA SER A 205 -16.88 21.38 35.72
C SER A 205 -15.79 20.38 35.33
N GLU A 206 -16.20 19.15 35.02
CA GLU A 206 -15.34 18.11 34.46
C GLU A 206 -15.59 17.99 32.96
N ILE A 207 -14.56 18.22 32.16
CA ILE A 207 -14.67 18.25 30.70
C ILE A 207 -13.78 17.15 30.09
N ASN A 208 -14.37 16.33 29.23
CA ASN A 208 -13.69 15.25 28.50
C ASN A 208 -14.00 15.33 26.99
N GLY A 209 -13.19 16.11 26.26
CA GLY A 209 -13.47 16.40 24.85
C GLY A 209 -14.75 17.23 24.68
N LYS A 210 -15.83 16.60 24.20
CA LYS A 210 -17.12 17.27 23.93
C LYS A 210 -18.16 17.12 25.04
N ASN A 211 -17.89 16.37 26.10
CA ASN A 211 -18.82 16.30 27.23
C ASN A 211 -18.32 17.16 28.39
N ALA A 212 -19.25 17.78 29.09
CA ALA A 212 -19.00 18.54 30.30
C ALA A 212 -20.05 18.17 31.35
N VAL A 213 -19.59 17.82 32.56
CA VAL A 213 -20.45 17.59 33.72
C VAL A 213 -20.16 18.67 34.74
N THR A 214 -21.19 19.43 35.12
CA THR A 214 -21.07 20.50 36.11
C THR A 214 -21.82 20.13 37.38
N ARG A 215 -21.18 20.36 38.53
CA ARG A 215 -21.81 20.25 39.86
C ARG A 215 -21.50 21.48 40.69
N SER A 216 -22.35 21.80 41.66
CA SER A 216 -22.06 22.85 42.65
C SER A 216 -21.31 22.29 43.86
N GLY A 217 -20.38 23.08 44.40
CA GLY A 217 -19.75 22.86 45.70
C GLY A 217 -19.94 24.09 46.60
N ASN A 218 -19.78 23.87 47.91
CA ASN A 218 -19.80 24.93 48.92
C ASN A 218 -18.50 24.87 49.75
N GLY A 219 -17.91 26.03 50.05
CA GLY A 219 -16.71 26.17 50.87
C GLY A 219 -15.86 27.40 50.52
N SER A 220 -14.91 27.71 51.39
CA SER A 220 -13.86 28.72 51.21
C SER A 220 -12.55 28.24 51.83
N GLY A 221 -11.41 28.79 51.41
CA GLY A 221 -10.08 28.28 51.75
C GLY A 221 -9.62 27.18 50.81
N GLU A 222 -8.91 26.16 51.33
CA GLU A 222 -8.48 25.01 50.52
C GLU A 222 -9.64 24.02 50.33
N VAL A 223 -10.06 23.83 49.10
CA VAL A 223 -11.11 22.92 48.67
C VAL A 223 -10.50 21.75 47.91
N THR A 224 -10.94 20.54 48.26
CA THR A 224 -10.54 19.31 47.60
C THR A 224 -11.61 18.85 46.61
N VAL A 225 -11.21 18.60 45.37
CA VAL A 225 -12.06 18.11 44.29
C VAL A 225 -11.60 16.71 43.89
N LYS A 226 -12.47 15.71 44.05
CA LYS A 226 -12.25 14.36 43.51
C LYS A 226 -12.87 14.26 42.10
N PRO A 227 -12.08 14.01 41.05
CA PRO A 227 -12.61 13.79 39.70
C PRO A 227 -13.43 12.49 39.64
N GLN A 228 -14.54 12.49 38.90
CA GLN A 228 -15.43 11.33 38.81
C GLN A 228 -15.57 10.73 37.40
N ASN A 229 -15.51 11.55 36.34
CA ASN A 229 -15.85 11.14 34.97
C ASN A 229 -14.66 11.29 34.00
N LEU A 230 -13.51 10.74 34.37
CA LEU A 230 -12.30 10.83 33.53
C LEU A 230 -12.32 9.81 32.39
N LEU A 231 -11.95 10.25 31.20
CA LEU A 231 -11.77 9.39 30.03
C LEU A 231 -10.29 9.27 29.64
N PRO A 232 -9.88 8.23 28.89
CA PRO A 232 -8.56 8.16 28.29
C PRO A 232 -8.22 9.44 27.50
N GLY A 233 -7.00 9.97 27.70
CA GLY A 233 -6.56 11.23 27.10
C GLY A 233 -6.66 12.42 28.05
N MET A 234 -6.79 13.62 27.47
CA MET A 234 -6.78 14.88 28.22
C MET A 234 -8.17 15.22 28.77
N ASN A 235 -8.22 15.50 30.07
CA ASN A 235 -9.41 15.94 30.80
C ASN A 235 -9.12 17.30 31.46
N GLU A 236 -10.16 18.10 31.66
CA GLU A 236 -10.05 19.43 32.27
C GLU A 236 -11.01 19.54 33.46
N ILE A 237 -10.49 20.01 34.59
CA ILE A 237 -11.27 20.27 35.81
C ILE A 237 -11.22 21.77 36.08
N ILE A 238 -12.37 22.42 35.98
CA ILE A 238 -12.52 23.86 36.20
C ILE A 238 -13.28 24.08 37.51
N VAL A 239 -12.71 24.90 38.39
CA VAL A 239 -13.45 25.47 39.53
C VAL A 239 -13.71 26.93 39.25
N SER A 240 -14.97 27.35 39.32
CA SER A 240 -15.41 28.70 38.93
C SER A 240 -16.45 29.26 39.89
N ALA A 241 -16.42 30.58 40.11
CA ALA A 241 -17.42 31.33 40.86
C ALA A 241 -17.30 32.82 40.57
N ASN A 242 -18.41 33.55 40.50
CA ASN A 242 -18.44 35.02 40.41
C ASN A 242 -17.48 35.61 39.35
N GLY A 243 -17.38 34.97 38.18
CA GLY A 243 -16.51 35.38 37.08
C GLY A 243 -15.02 35.05 37.21
N VAL A 244 -14.57 34.43 38.30
CA VAL A 244 -13.20 33.89 38.43
C VAL A 244 -13.18 32.37 38.25
N SER A 245 -12.06 31.83 37.76
CA SER A 245 -11.87 30.39 37.67
C SER A 245 -10.40 29.97 37.79
N ALA A 246 -10.19 28.70 38.13
CA ALA A 246 -8.92 28.03 37.98
C ALA A 246 -9.14 26.66 37.33
N THR A 247 -8.15 26.23 36.56
CA THR A 247 -8.19 24.98 35.80
C THR A 247 -7.04 24.07 36.19
N ILE A 248 -7.32 22.78 36.33
CA ILE A 248 -6.32 21.71 36.41
C ILE A 248 -6.58 20.74 35.26
N TYR A 249 -5.53 20.39 34.53
CA TYR A 249 -5.62 19.37 33.48
C TYR A 249 -5.14 18.01 34.00
N ILE A 250 -5.84 16.95 33.60
CA ILE A 250 -5.51 15.57 33.93
C ILE A 250 -5.36 14.76 32.64
N GLU A 251 -4.18 14.19 32.43
CA GLU A 251 -3.93 13.25 31.35
C GLU A 251 -4.04 11.80 31.86
N ILE A 252 -5.03 11.06 31.39
CA ILE A 252 -5.10 9.60 31.55
C ILE A 252 -4.28 8.97 30.41
N SER A 253 -3.08 8.47 30.73
CA SER A 253 -2.09 8.00 29.75
C SER A 253 -1.89 6.49 29.79
N ASN A 254 -1.98 5.87 28.62
CA ASN A 254 -1.59 4.48 28.37
C ASN A 254 -0.07 4.32 28.17
N GLU A 255 0.65 5.42 27.94
CA GLU A 255 2.11 5.46 27.78
C GLU A 255 2.81 5.90 29.09
N TYR A 256 2.06 5.99 30.18
CA TYR A 256 2.55 6.47 31.48
C TYR A 256 3.86 5.78 31.90
N ASP A 257 3.93 4.45 31.77
CA ASP A 257 5.10 3.67 32.23
C ASP A 257 6.37 3.99 31.43
N ILE A 258 6.24 4.37 30.16
CA ILE A 258 7.37 4.73 29.29
C ILE A 258 8.00 6.02 29.80
N ASP A 259 7.18 7.04 30.01
CA ASP A 259 7.64 8.36 30.47
C ASP A 259 8.12 8.27 31.93
N GLU A 260 7.45 7.47 32.76
CA GLU A 260 7.85 7.22 34.13
C GLU A 260 9.24 6.59 34.22
N THR A 261 9.50 5.58 33.38
CA THR A 261 10.80 4.90 33.35
C THR A 261 11.92 5.88 33.05
N VAL A 262 11.76 6.74 32.03
CA VAL A 262 12.78 7.73 31.67
C VAL A 262 12.95 8.78 32.75
N ALA A 263 11.85 9.33 33.28
CA ALA A 263 11.89 10.39 34.28
C ALA A 263 12.51 9.93 35.61
N ARG A 264 12.37 8.64 35.95
CA ARG A 264 12.92 8.05 37.18
C ARG A 264 14.45 8.04 37.20
N GLU A 265 15.09 7.92 36.04
CA GLU A 265 16.55 7.94 35.88
C GLU A 265 17.16 9.33 36.09
N ILE A 266 16.37 10.38 35.96
CA ILE A 266 16.84 11.75 36.19
C ILE A 266 16.99 11.97 37.70
N LYS A 267 18.23 12.12 38.17
CA LYS A 267 18.55 12.43 39.57
C LYS A 267 19.35 13.71 39.66
N PHE A 268 18.83 14.67 40.41
CA PHE A 268 19.56 15.88 40.78
C PHE A 268 20.04 15.78 42.23
N ASP A 269 21.33 15.96 42.41
CA ASP A 269 22.03 16.02 43.70
C ASP A 269 21.87 17.38 44.39
N ARG A 270 21.65 18.44 43.60
CA ARG A 270 21.39 19.82 44.05
C ARG A 270 20.13 20.41 43.42
N ASN A 271 19.79 21.63 43.84
CA ASN A 271 18.73 22.39 43.19
C ASN A 271 19.18 22.86 41.80
N ILE A 272 18.35 22.57 40.79
CA ILE A 272 18.60 22.88 39.38
C ILE A 272 17.56 23.87 38.87
N LYS A 273 18.00 24.92 38.19
CA LYS A 273 17.14 25.90 37.50
C LYS A 273 17.24 25.73 35.99
N CYS A 274 16.11 25.48 35.33
CA CYS A 274 16.03 25.27 33.88
C CYS A 274 15.24 26.39 33.21
N LEU A 275 15.85 27.14 32.29
CA LEU A 275 15.18 28.16 31.49
C LEU A 275 14.75 27.59 30.14
N PHE A 276 13.52 27.85 29.71
CA PHE A 276 13.00 27.46 28.40
C PHE A 276 12.65 28.71 27.59
N LEU A 277 13.50 29.05 26.62
CA LEU A 277 13.27 30.08 25.62
C LEU A 277 12.59 29.41 24.41
N GLY A 278 11.47 29.95 23.96
CA GLY A 278 10.76 29.37 22.83
C GLY A 278 9.64 30.25 22.31
N ASP A 279 8.81 29.70 21.45
CA ASP A 279 7.70 30.42 20.81
C ASP A 279 6.33 30.00 21.36
N SER A 280 5.29 30.06 20.53
CA SER A 280 3.94 29.65 20.91
C SER A 280 3.83 28.16 21.26
N LEU A 281 4.74 27.30 20.80
CA LEU A 281 4.77 25.88 21.21
C LEU A 281 5.14 25.71 22.68
N THR A 282 5.89 26.68 23.23
CA THR A 282 6.29 26.74 24.64
C THR A 282 5.29 27.52 25.47
N GLU A 283 4.73 28.60 24.94
CA GLU A 283 3.80 29.47 25.68
C GLU A 283 2.36 28.92 25.73
N PHE A 284 1.79 28.52 24.59
CA PHE A 284 0.36 28.30 24.48
C PHE A 284 -0.08 27.07 25.27
N TYR A 285 -1.38 27.05 25.61
CA TYR A 285 -2.00 26.00 26.40
C TYR A 285 -1.31 25.73 27.75
N PRO A 286 -1.11 26.78 28.57
CA PRO A 286 -0.47 26.65 29.88
C PRO A 286 -1.21 25.61 30.72
N GLY A 287 -0.45 24.72 31.35
CA GLY A 287 -1.00 23.61 32.14
C GLY A 287 -1.31 22.34 31.34
N GLN A 288 -1.23 22.33 30.00
CA GLN A 288 -1.40 21.09 29.22
C GLN A 288 -0.40 20.92 28.06
N ASN A 289 0.52 21.86 27.87
CA ASN A 289 1.58 21.77 26.87
C ASN A 289 2.73 20.83 27.31
N TYR A 290 3.78 20.72 26.50
CA TYR A 290 4.91 19.85 26.84
C TYR A 290 5.63 20.31 28.13
N PHE A 291 5.68 21.62 28.39
CA PHE A 291 6.33 22.19 29.56
C PHE A 291 5.64 21.72 30.86
N ALA A 292 4.30 21.69 30.89
CA ALA A 292 3.55 21.18 32.05
C ALA A 292 3.85 19.69 32.34
N ARG A 293 4.07 18.88 31.29
CA ARG A 293 4.48 17.46 31.43
C ARG A 293 5.89 17.33 32.01
N LEU A 294 6.81 18.18 31.55
CA LEU A 294 8.17 18.23 32.09
C LEU A 294 8.17 18.59 33.56
N GLU A 295 7.44 19.66 33.92
CA GLU A 295 7.30 20.09 35.30
C GLU A 295 6.74 18.96 36.19
N PHE A 296 5.72 18.25 35.73
CA PHE A 296 5.16 17.09 36.44
C PHE A 296 6.21 15.99 36.64
N TRP A 297 6.85 15.51 35.57
CA TRP A 297 7.76 14.37 35.63
C TRP A 297 9.03 14.67 36.42
N MET A 298 9.61 15.85 36.22
CA MET A 298 10.81 16.28 36.93
C MET A 298 10.55 16.44 38.42
N ASN A 299 9.44 17.07 38.82
CA ASN A 299 9.11 17.23 40.24
C ASN A 299 8.64 15.92 40.90
N LYS A 300 8.03 15.00 40.15
CA LYS A 300 7.61 13.69 40.68
C LYS A 300 8.81 12.91 41.24
N PHE A 301 9.95 12.94 40.54
CA PHE A 301 11.15 12.18 40.92
C PHE A 301 12.25 13.02 41.58
N ASN A 302 12.14 14.35 41.54
CA ASN A 302 13.07 15.29 42.16
C ASN A 302 12.30 16.41 42.91
N PRO A 303 11.44 16.08 43.89
CA PRO A 303 10.55 17.05 44.51
C PRO A 303 11.33 18.18 45.19
N GLY A 304 11.02 19.42 44.83
CA GLY A 304 11.66 20.62 45.38
C GLY A 304 13.10 20.88 44.90
N LYS A 305 13.65 20.00 44.04
CA LYS A 305 15.02 20.12 43.52
C LYS A 305 15.10 20.72 42.12
N VAL A 306 13.98 20.93 41.42
CA VAL A 306 14.01 21.52 40.08
C VAL A 306 13.05 22.69 39.95
N THR A 307 13.52 23.75 39.32
CA THR A 307 12.73 24.95 39.03
C THR A 307 12.76 25.21 37.52
N PRO A 308 11.81 24.66 36.76
CA PRO A 308 11.65 25.00 35.35
C PRO A 308 11.01 26.40 35.22
N VAL A 309 11.52 27.22 34.30
CA VAL A 309 11.03 28.58 34.01
C VAL A 309 10.66 28.66 32.54
N ASN A 310 9.39 28.93 32.27
CA ASN A 310 8.89 29.15 30.91
C ASN A 310 9.06 30.63 30.53
N ALA A 311 9.90 30.88 29.52
CA ALA A 311 10.12 32.19 28.92
C ALA A 311 9.81 32.18 27.41
N GLY A 312 8.88 31.30 26.99
CA GLY A 312 8.37 31.27 25.62
C GLY A 312 7.42 32.44 25.34
N VAL A 313 7.48 33.01 24.14
CA VAL A 313 6.55 34.07 23.71
C VAL A 313 6.00 33.77 22.32
N GLY A 314 4.67 33.76 22.22
CA GLY A 314 3.92 33.44 21.01
C GLY A 314 4.28 34.35 19.85
N GLY A 315 4.64 33.73 18.72
CA GLY A 315 5.11 34.39 17.51
C GLY A 315 6.60 34.76 17.54
N ASP A 316 7.37 34.25 18.50
CA ASP A 316 8.82 34.43 18.50
C ASP A 316 9.52 33.69 17.37
N PHE A 317 10.48 34.38 16.77
CA PHE A 317 11.57 33.83 15.96
C PHE A 317 12.87 34.43 16.52
N ILE A 318 14.03 33.87 16.19
CA ILE A 318 15.27 34.16 16.94
C ILE A 318 15.63 35.66 17.05
N THR A 319 15.31 36.48 16.05
CA THR A 319 15.57 37.94 16.13
C THR A 319 14.73 38.65 17.20
N ARG A 320 13.51 38.18 17.51
CA ARG A 320 12.68 38.73 18.60
C ARG A 320 13.23 38.35 19.97
N VAL A 321 13.84 37.17 20.08
CA VAL A 321 14.55 36.74 21.29
C VAL A 321 15.79 37.61 21.48
N GLU A 322 16.57 37.82 20.42
CA GLU A 322 17.70 38.74 20.43
C GLU A 322 17.29 40.15 20.89
N GLN A 323 16.23 40.71 20.29
CA GLN A 323 15.69 42.03 20.65
C GLN A 323 15.33 42.11 22.13
N ARG A 324 14.56 41.16 22.66
CA ARG A 324 14.19 41.16 24.08
C ARG A 324 15.38 41.00 25.01
N LEU A 325 16.35 40.15 24.65
CA LEU A 325 17.58 40.01 25.42
C LEU A 325 18.35 41.32 25.50
N ASN A 326 18.56 42.06 24.39
CA ASN A 326 19.19 43.38 24.52
C ASN A 326 18.32 44.53 25.04
N ALA A 327 17.00 44.51 24.90
CA ALA A 327 16.16 45.48 25.60
C ALA A 327 16.24 45.28 27.13
N GLU A 328 16.27 44.03 27.61
CA GLU A 328 16.45 43.71 29.03
C GLU A 328 17.79 44.21 29.57
N LEU A 329 18.87 44.02 28.80
CA LEU A 329 20.22 44.38 29.23
C LEU A 329 20.51 45.88 29.15
N THR A 330 19.96 46.57 28.16
CA THR A 330 20.28 47.98 27.92
C THR A 330 19.28 48.94 28.56
N GLY A 331 18.09 48.44 28.94
CA GLY A 331 16.95 49.28 29.33
C GLY A 331 16.45 50.20 28.21
N ARG A 332 16.97 50.06 26.97
CA ARG A 332 16.66 50.91 25.82
C ARG A 332 15.76 50.17 24.84
N GLY A 333 14.61 50.79 24.54
CA GLY A 333 13.63 50.31 23.57
C GLY A 333 12.63 49.31 24.15
N ALA A 334 11.37 49.40 23.73
CA ALA A 334 10.34 48.42 24.08
C ALA A 334 10.29 47.30 23.02
N ALA A 335 10.65 46.07 23.39
CA ALA A 335 10.43 44.90 22.54
C ALA A 335 9.01 44.34 22.72
N TYR A 336 8.51 43.62 21.71
CA TYR A 336 7.22 42.93 21.80
C TYR A 336 7.20 42.00 23.03
N ARG A 337 6.25 42.26 23.95
CA ARG A 337 6.10 41.53 25.23
C ARG A 337 7.38 41.46 26.08
N GLN A 338 8.14 42.57 26.16
CA GLN A 338 9.35 42.67 26.99
C GLN A 338 9.14 42.24 28.45
N ASN A 339 7.94 42.45 29.00
CA ASN A 339 7.60 42.05 30.36
C ASN A 339 7.81 40.55 30.66
N MET A 340 7.83 39.69 29.63
CA MET A 340 8.13 38.26 29.79
C MET A 340 9.62 37.99 30.10
N TYR A 341 10.52 38.91 29.75
CA TYR A 341 11.97 38.81 29.96
C TYR A 341 12.46 39.67 31.12
N LYS A 342 11.57 40.49 31.67
CA LYS A 342 11.84 41.32 32.83
C LYS A 342 12.36 40.46 33.97
N ASP A 343 13.55 40.79 34.45
CA ASP A 343 14.20 40.19 35.60
C ASP A 343 14.55 38.69 35.47
N ILE A 344 14.43 38.08 34.28
CA ILE A 344 14.63 36.62 34.14
C ILE A 344 16.06 36.21 34.52
N PHE A 345 17.05 37.05 34.24
CA PHE A 345 18.45 36.79 34.59
C PHE A 345 18.89 37.35 35.94
N LYS A 346 17.96 37.79 36.80
CA LYS A 346 18.28 38.00 38.23
C LYS A 346 18.70 36.69 38.91
N ASN A 347 18.29 35.55 38.35
CA ASN A 347 18.71 34.23 38.75
C ASN A 347 19.71 33.64 37.75
N ARG A 348 20.69 32.87 38.25
CA ARG A 348 21.50 31.98 37.40
C ARG A 348 20.73 30.70 37.07
N TYR A 349 20.98 30.16 35.89
CA TYR A 349 20.42 28.92 35.39
C TYR A 349 21.49 27.85 35.20
N ASP A 350 21.10 26.59 35.36
CA ASP A 350 21.97 25.43 35.12
C ASP A 350 21.77 24.87 33.71
N TYR A 351 20.54 24.97 33.20
CA TYR A 351 20.17 24.55 31.85
C TYR A 351 19.39 25.67 31.17
N ILE A 352 19.71 25.96 29.90
CA ILE A 352 18.96 26.89 29.06
C ILE A 352 18.59 26.17 27.77
N PHE A 353 17.31 25.83 27.62
CA PHE A 353 16.75 25.23 26.42
C PHE A 353 16.24 26.32 25.49
N ILE A 354 16.56 26.21 24.20
CA ILE A 354 16.05 27.10 23.16
C ILE A 354 15.33 26.26 22.12
N TRP A 355 14.00 26.40 22.04
CA TRP A 355 13.17 25.73 21.04
C TRP A 355 12.47 26.75 20.14
N LEU A 356 13.10 27.01 18.99
CA LEU A 356 12.65 27.95 17.96
C LEU A 356 12.84 27.31 16.58
N GLY A 357 12.42 28.00 15.52
CA GLY A 357 12.49 27.53 14.14
C GLY A 357 11.13 27.30 13.51
N HIS A 358 10.08 27.09 14.31
CA HIS A 358 8.74 26.88 13.77
C HIS A 358 8.16 28.19 13.19
N ASN A 359 8.20 29.28 13.95
CA ASN A 359 7.83 30.62 13.45
C ASN A 359 8.87 31.22 12.49
N ASP A 360 10.14 30.85 12.63
CA ASP A 360 11.21 31.32 11.75
C ASP A 360 11.02 30.82 10.30
N THR A 361 10.46 29.61 10.14
CA THR A 361 10.16 28.99 8.84
C THR A 361 8.85 29.47 8.21
N VAL A 362 8.08 30.33 8.91
CA VAL A 362 6.79 30.83 8.39
C VAL A 362 6.97 31.49 7.05
N THR A 363 6.17 31.09 6.08
CA THR A 363 6.17 31.71 4.76
C THR A 363 4.76 32.14 4.41
N SER A 364 4.63 33.26 3.70
CA SER A 364 3.33 33.78 3.29
C SER A 364 3.27 33.98 1.78
N ARG A 365 2.05 33.82 1.26
CA ARG A 365 1.73 34.13 -0.13
C ARG A 365 1.60 35.66 -0.26
N ILE A 366 2.66 36.34 -0.68
CA ILE A 366 2.59 37.78 -0.96
C ILE A 366 1.86 38.00 -2.29
N SER A 367 0.87 38.88 -2.29
CA SER A 367 -0.10 39.14 -3.39
C SER A 367 0.51 39.49 -4.76
N LYS A 368 1.82 39.78 -4.83
CA LYS A 368 2.53 40.08 -6.09
C LYS A 368 3.28 38.89 -6.71
N HIS A 369 3.50 37.80 -5.96
CA HIS A 369 4.33 36.67 -6.44
C HIS A 369 3.67 35.29 -6.26
N GLY A 370 2.54 35.19 -5.55
CA GLY A 370 1.71 33.99 -5.51
C GLY A 370 2.39 32.71 -4.99
N LYS A 371 3.56 32.80 -4.33
CA LYS A 371 4.38 31.64 -3.94
C LYS A 371 4.86 31.74 -2.48
N PHE A 372 4.83 30.61 -1.78
CA PHE A 372 5.44 30.36 -0.46
C PHE A 372 6.96 30.20 -0.58
N ALA A 373 7.63 31.26 -1.03
CA ALA A 373 9.01 31.21 -1.52
C ALA A 373 10.06 31.64 -0.49
N ARG A 374 9.68 32.40 0.54
CA ARG A 374 10.62 32.94 1.53
C ARG A 374 10.13 32.72 2.95
N PRO A 375 10.97 32.19 3.85
CA PRO A 375 10.68 32.13 5.28
C PRO A 375 10.70 33.53 5.92
N GLN A 376 10.19 33.62 7.15
CA GLN A 376 10.00 34.87 7.89
C GLN A 376 11.33 35.59 8.14
N ILE A 377 12.39 34.81 8.36
CA ILE A 377 13.79 35.23 8.32
C ILE A 377 14.55 34.25 7.45
N THR A 378 15.75 34.60 6.97
CA THR A 378 16.61 33.65 6.24
C THR A 378 17.48 32.84 7.21
N PRO A 379 18.00 31.65 6.80
CA PRO A 379 18.98 30.90 7.59
C PRO A 379 20.21 31.74 7.99
N ASP A 380 20.67 32.66 7.14
CA ASP A 380 21.78 33.56 7.49
C ASP A 380 21.42 34.53 8.62
N VAL A 381 20.19 35.07 8.60
CA VAL A 381 19.69 35.92 9.68
C VAL A 381 19.51 35.10 10.96
N GLN A 382 19.04 33.86 10.84
CA GLN A 382 18.95 32.94 11.97
C GLN A 382 20.34 32.72 12.59
N GLU A 383 21.33 32.34 11.79
CA GLU A 383 22.68 32.06 12.26
C GLU A 383 23.29 33.27 12.98
N ARG A 384 23.24 34.45 12.35
CA ARG A 384 23.74 35.70 12.96
C ARG A 384 23.08 35.99 14.31
N SER A 385 21.76 35.86 14.36
CA SER A 385 20.99 36.21 15.57
C SER A 385 21.24 35.18 16.68
N TYR A 386 21.34 33.88 16.35
CA TYR A 386 21.73 32.86 17.31
C TYR A 386 23.12 33.11 17.87
N ARG A 387 24.12 33.47 17.05
CA ARG A 387 25.46 33.84 17.55
C ARG A 387 25.40 34.97 18.57
N ALA A 388 24.63 36.01 18.28
CA ALA A 388 24.44 37.15 19.18
C ALA A 388 23.73 36.74 20.49
N VAL A 389 22.71 35.87 20.40
CA VAL A 389 21.98 35.33 21.55
C VAL A 389 22.88 34.43 22.39
N LEU A 390 23.57 33.46 21.79
CA LEU A 390 24.46 32.53 22.48
C LEU A 390 25.59 33.25 23.20
N LYS A 391 26.22 34.24 22.57
CA LYS A 391 27.23 35.09 23.20
C LYS A 391 26.70 35.74 24.47
N LYS A 392 25.53 36.37 24.41
CA LYS A 392 24.90 37.02 25.57
C LYS A 392 24.51 36.03 26.66
N LEU A 393 23.97 34.88 26.29
CA LEU A 393 23.59 33.85 27.27
C LEU A 393 24.82 33.32 28.01
N ARG A 394 25.96 33.15 27.32
CA ARG A 394 27.25 32.81 27.93
C ARG A 394 27.79 33.91 28.85
N GLU A 395 27.64 35.18 28.49
CA GLU A 395 28.01 36.31 29.36
C GLU A 395 27.16 36.35 30.64
N LEU A 396 25.86 36.09 30.54
CA LEU A 396 24.93 36.15 31.67
C LEU A 396 24.94 34.90 32.55
N ASN A 397 25.18 33.74 31.93
CA ASN A 397 25.15 32.42 32.58
C ASN A 397 26.33 31.58 32.09
N PRO A 398 27.56 31.89 32.52
CA PRO A 398 28.77 31.23 32.03
C PRO A 398 28.76 29.72 32.29
N ASP A 399 28.17 29.29 33.40
CA ASP A 399 28.17 27.91 33.86
C ASP A 399 26.98 27.08 33.33
N ALA A 400 26.02 27.72 32.64
CA ALA A 400 24.82 27.03 32.18
C ALA A 400 25.13 26.10 31.01
N LYS A 401 24.53 24.91 30.99
CA LYS A 401 24.45 24.09 29.78
C LYS A 401 23.38 24.68 28.87
N ILE A 402 23.77 25.13 27.68
CA ILE A 402 22.82 25.65 26.69
C ILE A 402 22.48 24.52 25.71
N ILE A 403 21.19 24.34 25.43
CA ILE A 403 20.66 23.24 24.63
C ILE A 403 19.80 23.82 23.51
N LEU A 404 20.14 23.51 22.26
CA LEU A 404 19.29 23.82 21.12
C LEU A 404 18.35 22.66 20.83
N ILE A 405 17.06 22.94 20.67
CA ILE A 405 16.06 21.98 20.23
C ILE A 405 15.77 22.27 18.76
N SER A 406 15.84 21.25 17.91
CA SER A 406 15.57 21.40 16.48
C SER A 406 14.15 21.91 16.21
N PRO A 407 13.89 22.55 15.05
CA PRO A 407 12.56 23.08 14.74
C PRO A 407 11.48 21.99 14.74
N SER A 408 10.30 22.27 15.29
CA SER A 408 9.15 21.36 15.13
C SER A 408 8.72 21.31 13.65
N PRO A 409 8.40 20.13 13.07
CA PRO A 409 7.68 20.07 11.79
C PRO A 409 6.24 20.58 11.96
N SER A 410 5.42 20.52 10.92
CA SER A 410 4.00 20.93 10.95
C SER A 410 3.12 19.96 10.15
N ASP A 411 1.79 20.07 10.26
CA ASP A 411 0.88 19.36 9.34
C ASP A 411 0.80 20.09 7.98
N VAL A 412 1.84 19.90 7.16
CA VAL A 412 1.99 20.58 5.86
C VAL A 412 0.77 20.35 4.94
N LYS A 413 0.20 19.14 4.96
CA LYS A 413 -0.99 18.79 4.16
C LYS A 413 -2.19 19.67 4.51
N LYS A 414 -2.30 20.10 5.76
CA LYS A 414 -3.38 20.99 6.19
C LYS A 414 -3.25 22.37 5.57
N PHE A 415 -2.05 22.94 5.54
CA PHE A 415 -1.80 24.24 4.90
C PHE A 415 -1.98 24.17 3.38
N GLU A 416 -1.58 23.07 2.73
CA GLU A 416 -1.85 22.84 1.30
C GLU A 416 -3.36 22.76 1.01
N ASN A 417 -4.14 22.16 1.91
CA ASN A 417 -5.59 22.14 1.80
C ASN A 417 -6.23 23.51 2.07
N TYR A 418 -5.68 24.32 2.98
CA TYR A 418 -6.13 25.70 3.17
C TYR A 418 -5.84 26.56 1.93
N ASP A 419 -4.65 26.45 1.33
CA ASP A 419 -4.32 27.18 0.10
C ASP A 419 -5.26 26.85 -1.07
N LYS A 420 -5.74 25.60 -1.15
CA LYS A 420 -6.75 25.20 -2.15
C LYS A 420 -8.16 25.76 -1.91
N ARG A 421 -8.50 26.12 -0.66
CA ARG A 421 -9.86 26.55 -0.26
C ARG A 421 -10.03 28.07 -0.32
N PHE A 422 -8.97 28.84 -0.12
CA PHE A 422 -9.05 30.29 -0.09
C PHE A 422 -8.73 30.92 -1.45
N ASN A 423 -9.29 32.10 -1.70
CA ASN A 423 -9.04 32.85 -2.92
C ASN A 423 -7.53 33.16 -3.06
N PRO A 424 -6.95 33.10 -4.27
CA PRO A 424 -5.60 33.55 -4.58
C PRO A 424 -5.12 34.89 -3.99
N GLN A 425 -6.04 35.80 -3.69
CA GLN A 425 -5.80 37.12 -3.11
C GLN A 425 -5.78 37.13 -1.58
N THR A 426 -6.22 36.05 -0.94
CA THR A 426 -6.18 35.89 0.51
C THR A 426 -4.75 35.61 0.96
N GLN A 427 -4.25 36.39 1.92
CA GLN A 427 -2.96 36.10 2.55
C GLN A 427 -3.09 34.84 3.39
N ILE A 428 -2.26 33.85 3.09
CA ILE A 428 -2.17 32.58 3.82
C ILE A 428 -0.76 32.43 4.35
N HIS A 429 -0.64 31.96 5.59
CA HIS A 429 0.62 31.61 6.22
C HIS A 429 0.77 30.09 6.23
N MET A 430 1.96 29.62 5.86
CA MET A 430 2.35 28.21 5.92
C MET A 430 3.53 28.09 6.87
N PHE A 431 3.42 27.13 7.80
CA PHE A 431 4.42 26.85 8.82
C PHE A 431 5.18 25.57 8.45
N GLY A 432 6.39 25.40 9.01
CA GLY A 432 7.07 24.10 9.04
C GLY A 432 7.26 23.42 7.68
N LYS A 433 7.47 24.19 6.61
CA LYS A 433 7.72 23.66 5.26
C LYS A 433 9.01 22.82 5.28
N PRO A 434 9.03 21.57 4.74
CA PRO A 434 10.14 20.64 4.99
C PRO A 434 11.51 21.19 4.60
N GLU A 435 11.61 21.88 3.46
CA GLU A 435 12.88 22.46 3.02
C GLU A 435 13.37 23.61 3.92
N PHE A 436 12.45 24.37 4.53
CA PHE A 436 12.83 25.43 5.46
C PHE A 436 13.19 24.83 6.81
N VAL A 437 12.42 23.85 7.31
CA VAL A 437 12.77 23.13 8.54
C VAL A 437 14.16 22.52 8.45
N ALA A 438 14.49 21.84 7.35
CA ALA A 438 15.82 21.28 7.12
C ALA A 438 16.92 22.34 7.08
N ALA A 439 16.70 23.46 6.38
CA ALA A 439 17.68 24.55 6.31
C ALA A 439 17.95 25.19 7.68
N PHE A 440 16.91 25.40 8.48
CA PHE A 440 17.03 25.98 9.81
C PHE A 440 17.66 25.01 10.81
N ASP A 441 17.37 23.72 10.67
CA ASP A 441 18.00 22.68 11.48
C ASP A 441 19.50 22.55 11.20
N ALA A 442 19.91 22.65 9.94
CA ALA A 442 21.33 22.66 9.56
C ALA A 442 22.11 23.79 10.26
N VAL A 443 21.50 24.98 10.38
CA VAL A 443 22.07 26.09 11.16
C VAL A 443 22.21 25.73 12.64
N ASN A 444 21.17 25.16 13.26
CA ASN A 444 21.25 24.73 14.66
C ASN A 444 22.39 23.72 14.88
N ARG A 445 22.53 22.70 14.04
CA ARG A 445 23.61 21.71 14.15
C ARG A 445 25.00 22.30 13.96
N LYS A 446 25.14 23.27 13.05
CA LYS A 446 26.39 24.02 12.87
C LYS A 446 26.78 24.73 14.18
N LEU A 447 25.84 25.44 14.79
CA LEU A 447 26.05 26.18 16.02
C LEU A 447 26.31 25.25 17.22
N VAL A 448 25.65 24.09 17.28
CA VAL A 448 25.88 23.08 18.32
C VAL A 448 27.34 22.63 18.34
N LYS A 449 27.91 22.34 17.16
CA LYS A 449 29.31 21.93 17.03
C LYS A 449 30.26 23.07 17.38
N GLU A 450 29.96 24.28 16.92
CA GLU A 450 30.83 25.44 17.09
C GLU A 450 30.91 25.93 18.54
N PHE A 451 29.78 25.91 19.27
CA PHE A 451 29.67 26.46 20.63
C PHE A 451 29.63 25.39 21.73
N ASP A 452 29.85 24.11 21.37
CA ASP A 452 29.76 22.96 22.27
C ASP A 452 28.46 22.95 23.10
N LEU A 453 27.34 22.87 22.37
CA LEU A 453 26.00 22.95 22.95
C LEU A 453 25.39 21.55 23.11
N GLY A 454 24.45 21.43 24.05
CA GLY A 454 23.50 20.31 24.01
C GLY A 454 22.57 20.43 22.81
N TYR A 455 22.06 19.29 22.35
CA TYR A 455 21.15 19.29 21.19
C TYR A 455 20.09 18.20 21.31
N ILE A 456 18.84 18.57 21.00
CA ILE A 456 17.68 17.66 21.01
C ILE A 456 17.07 17.62 19.61
N GLU A 457 17.00 16.41 19.06
CA GLU A 457 16.47 16.12 17.72
C GLU A 457 14.94 15.99 17.72
N MET A 458 14.25 17.12 17.83
CA MET A 458 12.79 17.14 17.86
C MET A 458 12.15 16.87 16.49
N THR A 459 12.82 17.31 15.41
CA THR A 459 12.34 17.21 14.03
C THR A 459 12.14 15.75 13.67
N ALA A 460 13.17 14.93 13.84
CA ALA A 460 13.10 13.51 13.53
C ALA A 460 12.11 12.77 14.45
N ALA A 461 12.09 13.10 15.75
CA ALA A 461 11.19 12.46 16.72
C ALA A 461 9.71 12.67 16.36
N MET A 462 9.36 13.85 15.86
CA MET A 462 8.00 14.18 15.43
C MET A 462 7.70 13.70 14.00
N SER A 463 8.64 13.80 13.06
CA SER A 463 8.45 13.34 11.67
C SER A 463 8.38 11.81 11.53
N SER A 464 8.94 11.05 12.47
CA SER A 464 8.88 9.58 12.43
C SER A 464 7.51 9.00 12.79
N GLN A 465 6.56 9.84 13.23
CA GLN A 465 5.23 9.38 13.61
C GLN A 465 4.39 9.08 12.37
N THR A 466 3.67 7.96 12.38
CA THR A 466 2.87 7.48 11.24
C THR A 466 1.72 8.41 10.85
N ASP A 467 1.26 9.23 11.79
CA ASP A 467 0.17 10.18 11.60
C ASP A 467 0.52 11.53 12.24
N ILE A 468 1.34 12.31 11.53
CA ILE A 468 1.84 13.63 11.97
C ILE A 468 0.69 14.61 12.31
N ALA A 469 -0.46 14.48 11.67
CA ALA A 469 -1.62 15.34 11.92
C ALA A 469 -2.14 15.21 13.36
N LYS A 470 -2.02 14.02 13.97
CA LYS A 470 -2.42 13.81 15.37
C LYS A 470 -1.51 14.51 16.37
N LEU A 471 -0.31 14.93 15.98
CA LEU A 471 0.61 15.64 16.86
C LEU A 471 0.25 17.11 17.03
N TYR A 472 -0.65 17.65 16.20
CA TYR A 472 -1.06 19.03 16.21
C TYR A 472 -2.55 19.17 16.50
N VAL A 473 -2.95 20.32 17.03
CA VAL A 473 -4.36 20.70 17.14
C VAL A 473 -4.91 21.08 15.76
N GLU A 474 -6.16 21.54 15.70
CA GLU A 474 -6.83 21.81 14.43
C GLU A 474 -6.13 22.88 13.56
N ASP A 475 -5.22 23.70 14.08
CA ASP A 475 -4.48 24.64 13.22
C ASP A 475 -3.31 23.99 12.45
N GLY A 476 -2.89 22.77 12.80
CA GLY A 476 -1.75 22.10 12.19
C GLY A 476 -0.38 22.69 12.59
N VAL A 477 -0.35 23.62 13.54
CA VAL A 477 0.83 24.34 14.05
C VAL A 477 1.13 23.95 15.49
N HIS A 478 0.15 24.09 16.39
CA HIS A 478 0.40 23.94 17.82
C HIS A 478 0.20 22.48 18.26
N LEU A 479 0.99 22.05 19.24
CA LEU A 479 1.01 20.66 19.68
C LEU A 479 -0.31 20.23 20.31
N SER A 480 -0.81 19.07 19.90
CA SER A 480 -1.83 18.32 20.62
C SER A 480 -1.25 17.69 21.90
N PRO A 481 -2.06 17.09 22.78
CA PRO A 481 -1.55 16.31 23.91
C PRO A 481 -0.55 15.23 23.50
N ALA A 482 -0.73 14.58 22.34
CA ALA A 482 0.19 13.58 21.83
C ALA A 482 1.54 14.19 21.40
N GLY A 483 1.51 15.32 20.66
CA GLY A 483 2.72 16.04 20.28
C GLY A 483 3.48 16.58 21.50
N GLY A 484 2.76 17.10 22.50
CA GLY A 484 3.32 17.56 23.76
C GLY A 484 3.98 16.45 24.57
N ARG A 485 3.44 15.22 24.53
CA ARG A 485 4.05 14.04 25.17
C ARG A 485 5.39 13.68 24.55
N ILE A 486 5.48 13.66 23.21
CA ILE A 486 6.74 13.40 22.50
C ILE A 486 7.79 14.45 22.87
N ALA A 487 7.42 15.73 22.83
CA ALA A 487 8.35 16.81 23.15
C ALA A 487 8.89 16.72 24.60
N ALA A 488 8.01 16.44 25.57
CA ALA A 488 8.42 16.23 26.94
C ALA A 488 9.33 15.00 27.09
N ARG A 489 8.99 13.88 26.43
CA ARG A 489 9.77 12.65 26.47
C ARG A 489 11.19 12.83 25.96
N GLU A 490 11.40 13.54 24.85
CA GLU A 490 12.74 13.74 24.31
C GLU A 490 13.61 14.64 25.20
N ILE A 491 13.01 15.64 25.86
CA ILE A 491 13.72 16.46 26.84
C ILE A 491 14.03 15.66 28.11
N LEU A 492 13.11 14.80 28.60
CA LEU A 492 13.38 13.91 29.72
C LEU A 492 14.49 12.90 29.40
N ARG A 493 14.49 12.34 28.19
CA ARG A 493 15.56 11.46 27.71
C ARG A 493 16.89 12.17 27.79
N PHE A 494 17.01 13.35 27.17
CA PHE A 494 18.22 14.17 27.22
C PHE A 494 18.71 14.40 28.66
N LEU A 495 17.81 14.75 29.58
CA LEU A 495 18.16 15.00 30.98
C LEU A 495 18.57 13.75 31.77
N ALA A 496 18.06 12.58 31.39
CA ALA A 496 18.38 11.33 32.07
C ALA A 496 19.82 10.86 31.84
N GLY A 497 20.58 11.51 30.95
CA GLY A 497 21.92 11.05 30.57
C GLY A 497 21.92 9.72 29.81
N THR A 498 20.80 9.00 29.80
CA THR A 498 20.34 8.27 28.64
C THR A 498 20.48 9.25 27.49
N PRO A 499 21.31 8.99 26.47
CA PRO A 499 21.03 9.57 25.18
C PRO A 499 19.52 9.35 24.95
N ALA A 500 18.81 10.17 24.16
CA ALA A 500 17.68 9.58 23.46
C ALA A 500 18.14 8.20 23.00
N LYS A 501 17.33 7.14 23.01
CA LYS A 501 17.73 6.00 22.19
C LYS A 501 17.79 6.50 20.73
N THR A 502 18.78 7.29 20.32
CA THR A 502 19.90 6.75 19.57
C THR A 502 20.09 5.33 20.08
N ALA A 503 19.36 4.41 19.43
CA ALA A 503 20.11 3.46 18.66
C ALA A 503 21.47 4.10 18.34
N ALA A 504 22.52 3.63 19.02
CA ALA A 504 23.86 3.79 18.49
C ALA A 504 23.73 3.48 16.99
N PRO A 505 24.19 4.39 16.13
CA PRO A 505 23.70 4.49 14.77
C PRO A 505 23.83 3.12 14.12
N ASP A 506 22.71 2.43 13.90
CA ASP A 506 22.59 1.95 12.54
C ASP A 506 22.37 3.26 11.80
N GLU A 507 23.47 3.82 11.30
CA GLU A 507 23.57 5.07 10.55
C GLU A 507 22.17 5.55 10.17
N LYS A 508 21.53 6.42 10.97
CA LYS A 508 20.45 7.24 10.42
C LYS A 508 21.16 8.35 9.69
N LYS A 509 21.73 7.92 8.56
CA LYS A 509 22.05 8.70 7.37
C LYS A 509 21.02 9.82 7.34
N ALA A 510 21.50 11.07 7.29
CA ALA A 510 20.69 12.26 7.02
C ALA A 510 19.47 11.81 6.23
N GLU A 511 18.24 11.94 6.80
CA GLU A 511 17.04 11.18 6.35
C GLU A 511 17.19 10.98 4.87
N TYR A 512 17.56 9.75 4.50
CA TYR A 512 18.22 9.54 3.24
C TYR A 512 17.26 9.98 2.15
N ILE A 513 17.46 11.18 1.61
CA ILE A 513 16.61 11.73 0.58
C ILE A 513 17.07 10.98 -0.65
N PRO A 514 16.26 10.02 -1.16
CA PRO A 514 16.71 9.22 -2.25
C PRO A 514 16.89 10.13 -3.45
N GLU A 515 18.12 10.20 -3.95
CA GLU A 515 18.40 10.92 -5.17
C GLU A 515 18.00 10.01 -6.33
N TYR A 516 16.70 9.94 -6.58
CA TYR A 516 16.12 9.03 -7.54
C TYR A 516 16.60 9.35 -8.95
N GLN A 517 17.39 8.43 -9.51
CA GLN A 517 17.84 8.47 -10.88
C GLN A 517 16.95 7.58 -11.75
N PRO A 518 16.52 8.06 -12.93
CA PRO A 518 15.78 7.21 -13.87
C PRO A 518 16.70 6.09 -14.37
N GLU A 519 16.24 4.84 -14.24
CA GLU A 519 16.97 3.65 -14.69
C GLU A 519 16.26 3.02 -15.88
N THR A 520 15.02 2.56 -15.67
CA THR A 520 14.25 1.88 -16.73
C THR A 520 13.15 2.78 -17.27
N LYS A 521 13.23 3.15 -18.55
CA LYS A 521 12.13 3.87 -19.22
C LYS A 521 10.93 2.94 -19.43
N LEU A 522 9.77 3.32 -18.89
CA LEU A 522 8.50 2.58 -19.00
C LEU A 522 7.65 3.06 -20.18
N THR A 523 7.61 4.37 -20.40
CA THR A 523 7.00 4.96 -21.60
C THR A 523 7.63 6.31 -21.89
N GLY A 524 7.59 6.73 -23.15
CA GLY A 524 7.99 8.07 -23.57
C GLY A 524 7.29 8.47 -24.83
N ASN A 525 6.48 9.52 -24.71
CA ASN A 525 5.58 9.97 -25.75
C ASN A 525 5.93 11.42 -26.07
N ASP A 526 6.52 11.61 -27.24
CA ASP A 526 6.67 12.92 -27.87
C ASP A 526 5.46 13.12 -28.77
N PHE A 527 4.50 13.93 -28.30
CA PHE A 527 3.24 14.13 -29.01
C PHE A 527 3.39 14.97 -30.28
N ASN A 528 4.59 15.50 -30.57
CA ASN A 528 4.86 16.04 -31.89
C ASN A 528 4.83 14.95 -32.98
N LYS A 529 5.10 13.69 -32.62
CA LYS A 529 5.19 12.57 -33.56
C LYS A 529 3.88 11.81 -33.71
N SER A 530 3.21 11.45 -32.61
CA SER A 530 2.01 10.59 -32.64
C SER A 530 1.21 10.61 -31.34
N LEU A 531 -0.08 10.26 -31.43
CA LEU A 531 -0.96 9.95 -30.29
C LEU A 531 -1.10 8.45 -29.98
N HIS A 532 -0.58 7.54 -30.81
CA HIS A 532 -1.03 6.13 -30.92
C HIS A 532 -1.10 5.31 -29.63
N ALA A 533 -0.43 5.73 -28.55
CA ALA A 533 -0.42 5.00 -27.29
C ALA A 533 -1.46 5.50 -26.26
N TRP A 534 -2.22 6.57 -26.54
CA TRP A 534 -3.14 7.21 -25.60
C TRP A 534 -4.59 7.17 -26.05
N ILE A 535 -5.50 6.83 -25.12
CA ILE A 535 -6.94 6.80 -25.36
C ILE A 535 -7.73 7.44 -24.22
N SER A 536 -8.88 8.01 -24.54
CA SER A 536 -9.96 8.32 -23.58
C SER A 536 -11.11 7.35 -23.86
N PRO A 537 -11.29 6.30 -23.05
CA PRO A 537 -12.37 5.35 -23.23
C PRO A 537 -13.73 6.04 -23.14
N ASN A 538 -14.75 5.54 -23.86
CA ASN A 538 -16.09 6.14 -23.90
C ASN A 538 -16.77 6.28 -22.53
N TYR A 539 -16.31 5.54 -21.51
CA TYR A 539 -16.81 5.65 -20.14
C TYR A 539 -16.12 6.77 -19.33
N TRP A 540 -15.08 7.44 -19.82
CA TRP A 540 -14.57 8.66 -19.22
C TRP A 540 -15.13 9.88 -19.95
N PRO A 541 -15.64 10.90 -19.22
CA PRO A 541 -15.87 12.19 -19.83
C PRO A 541 -14.53 12.77 -20.28
N GLY A 542 -14.54 13.44 -21.43
CA GLY A 542 -13.39 14.09 -22.04
C GLY A 542 -12.94 13.45 -23.36
N LYS A 543 -12.33 14.27 -24.21
CA LYS A 543 -11.89 13.90 -25.56
C LYS A 543 -10.41 14.22 -25.74
N ILE A 544 -9.70 13.36 -26.46
CA ILE A 544 -8.33 13.62 -26.89
C ILE A 544 -8.29 14.02 -28.36
N ALA A 545 -7.39 14.94 -28.72
CA ALA A 545 -7.16 15.37 -30.10
C ALA A 545 -5.67 15.62 -30.36
N HIS A 546 -5.25 15.50 -31.63
CA HIS A 546 -3.89 15.83 -32.09
C HIS A 546 -3.93 17.22 -32.71
N ILE A 547 -3.61 18.25 -31.94
CA ILE A 547 -3.69 19.64 -32.38
C ILE A 547 -2.34 20.13 -32.91
N SER A 548 -2.34 21.16 -33.74
CA SER A 548 -1.12 21.79 -34.26
C SER A 548 -1.05 23.26 -33.88
N GLU A 549 0.09 23.69 -33.33
CA GLU A 549 0.42 25.10 -33.05
C GLU A 549 1.87 25.35 -33.47
N ASN A 550 2.13 26.43 -34.23
CA ASN A 550 3.48 26.83 -34.64
C ASN A 550 4.32 25.69 -35.28
N ASN A 551 3.73 24.93 -36.22
CA ASN A 551 4.35 23.77 -36.89
C ASN A 551 4.78 22.61 -35.96
N ARG A 552 4.29 22.61 -34.72
CA ARG A 552 4.43 21.49 -33.77
C ARG A 552 3.08 20.90 -33.45
N LYS A 553 3.05 19.60 -33.17
CA LYS A 553 1.84 18.89 -32.77
C LYS A 553 1.84 18.57 -31.28
N TYR A 554 0.66 18.55 -30.68
CA TYR A 554 0.45 18.35 -29.25
C TYR A 554 -0.77 17.46 -28.99
N LEU A 555 -0.80 16.79 -27.84
CA LEU A 555 -2.01 16.12 -27.35
C LEU A 555 -2.87 17.16 -26.63
N GLU A 556 -4.10 17.36 -27.08
CA GLU A 556 -5.12 18.12 -26.34
C GLU A 556 -6.04 17.13 -25.61
N LEU A 557 -6.30 17.36 -24.32
CA LEU A 557 -7.33 16.68 -23.55
C LEU A 557 -8.31 17.72 -23.00
N THR A 558 -9.56 17.62 -23.43
CA THR A 558 -10.64 18.55 -23.04
C THR A 558 -11.57 17.89 -22.03
N ALA A 559 -11.97 18.64 -21.00
CA ALA A 559 -12.92 18.15 -20.00
C ALA A 559 -14.32 17.92 -20.61
N GLY A 560 -15.04 16.93 -20.06
CA GLY A 560 -16.45 16.69 -20.36
C GLY A 560 -17.27 16.62 -19.08
N LYS A 561 -18.60 16.54 -19.23
CA LYS A 561 -19.53 16.38 -18.11
C LYS A 561 -20.03 14.94 -18.03
N ARG A 562 -19.98 14.34 -16.84
CA ARG A 562 -20.65 13.08 -16.53
C ARG A 562 -21.31 13.22 -15.16
N ASN A 563 -22.63 13.03 -15.12
CA ASN A 563 -23.44 13.34 -13.94
C ASN A 563 -23.23 14.80 -13.48
N SER A 564 -22.93 15.02 -12.20
CA SER A 564 -22.63 16.33 -11.61
C SER A 564 -21.15 16.73 -11.67
N GLU A 565 -20.27 15.88 -12.24
CA GLU A 565 -18.83 16.11 -12.27
C GLU A 565 -18.36 16.56 -13.67
N VAL A 566 -17.39 17.49 -13.68
CA VAL A 566 -16.72 17.97 -14.89
C VAL A 566 -15.25 17.57 -14.82
N PHE A 567 -14.83 16.67 -15.71
CA PHE A 567 -13.45 16.21 -15.82
C PHE A 567 -13.15 15.63 -17.20
N GLY A 568 -11.86 15.55 -17.54
CA GLY A 568 -11.34 14.87 -18.73
C GLY A 568 -10.28 13.86 -18.30
N ARG A 569 -10.29 12.63 -18.81
CA ARG A 569 -9.24 11.65 -18.49
C ARG A 569 -8.76 10.90 -19.74
N ALA A 570 -7.46 10.66 -19.82
CA ALA A 570 -6.87 9.77 -20.82
C ALA A 570 -5.85 8.85 -20.15
N HIS A 571 -5.65 7.66 -20.71
CA HIS A 571 -4.60 6.74 -20.28
C HIS A 571 -3.74 6.30 -21.44
N GLY A 572 -2.46 6.06 -21.15
CA GLY A 572 -1.47 5.57 -22.09
C GLY A 572 -1.13 4.09 -21.86
N HIS A 573 -0.36 3.51 -22.78
CA HIS A 573 0.31 2.23 -22.57
C HIS A 573 1.75 2.44 -22.09
N CYS A 574 2.24 1.51 -21.26
CA CYS A 574 3.63 1.44 -20.83
C CYS A 574 4.16 0.00 -20.92
N LYS A 575 5.48 -0.16 -20.82
CA LYS A 575 6.14 -1.46 -20.78
C LYS A 575 5.58 -2.31 -19.63
N ASN A 576 5.26 -3.56 -19.91
CA ASN A 576 4.95 -4.53 -18.87
C ASN A 576 6.26 -4.95 -18.20
N ILE A 577 6.34 -4.69 -16.90
CA ILE A 577 7.42 -5.14 -16.02
C ILE A 577 6.77 -5.79 -14.79
N ALA A 578 7.55 -6.54 -14.01
CA ALA A 578 7.09 -6.97 -12.71
C ALA A 578 7.00 -5.76 -11.77
N LEU A 579 5.88 -5.60 -11.06
CA LEU A 579 5.55 -4.41 -10.28
C LEU A 579 5.43 -4.80 -8.80
N TYR A 580 6.45 -4.44 -8.03
CA TYR A 580 6.54 -4.78 -6.61
C TYR A 580 6.25 -3.55 -5.73
N PRO A 581 5.80 -3.77 -4.49
CA PRO A 581 5.75 -2.70 -3.52
C PRO A 581 7.15 -2.11 -3.31
N GLY A 582 7.25 -0.79 -3.12
CA GLY A 582 8.52 -0.07 -2.95
C GLY A 582 9.19 0.37 -4.25
N MET A 583 8.72 -0.06 -5.42
CA MET A 583 9.17 0.50 -6.70
C MET A 583 8.78 1.98 -6.83
N VAL A 584 9.68 2.80 -7.36
CA VAL A 584 9.44 4.24 -7.54
C VAL A 584 9.28 4.56 -9.03
N LEU A 585 8.19 5.24 -9.37
CA LEU A 585 7.88 5.70 -10.72
C LEU A 585 8.12 7.20 -10.80
N GLN A 586 9.07 7.64 -11.62
CA GLN A 586 9.24 9.05 -11.98
C GLN A 586 8.40 9.36 -13.22
N ILE A 587 7.50 10.33 -13.13
CA ILE A 587 6.68 10.82 -14.25
C ILE A 587 7.11 12.24 -14.57
N LYS A 588 7.47 12.51 -15.83
CA LYS A 588 7.79 13.84 -16.34
C LYS A 588 6.81 14.23 -17.44
N VAL A 589 6.20 15.39 -17.32
CA VAL A 589 5.23 15.88 -18.30
C VAL A 589 5.41 17.38 -18.48
N ARG A 590 5.22 17.86 -19.72
CA ARG A 590 5.21 19.29 -20.02
C ARG A 590 3.86 19.70 -20.60
N VAL A 591 3.17 20.60 -19.91
CA VAL A 591 1.76 20.93 -20.16
C VAL A 591 1.48 22.42 -20.12
N LYS A 592 0.43 22.87 -20.83
CA LYS A 592 -0.19 24.19 -20.69
C LYS A 592 -1.72 24.07 -20.82
N GLY A 593 -2.46 25.13 -20.50
CA GLY A 593 -3.91 25.17 -20.68
C GLY A 593 -4.63 25.87 -19.54
N GLU A 594 -5.86 25.44 -19.29
CA GLU A 594 -6.77 26.06 -18.31
C GLU A 594 -7.45 24.97 -17.48
N GLY A 595 -7.58 25.19 -16.17
CA GLY A 595 -8.15 24.21 -15.23
C GLY A 595 -7.09 23.55 -14.33
N LYS A 596 -7.48 22.47 -13.64
CA LYS A 596 -6.59 21.72 -12.74
C LYS A 596 -6.16 20.42 -13.39
N PHE A 597 -4.86 20.14 -13.42
CA PHE A 597 -4.28 18.96 -14.04
C PHE A 597 -3.60 18.07 -13.00
N ASN A 598 -3.76 16.76 -13.12
CA ASN A 598 -2.96 15.78 -12.42
C ASN A 598 -2.56 14.64 -13.38
N THR A 599 -1.55 13.88 -12.97
CA THR A 599 -1.11 12.67 -13.66
C THR A 599 -0.77 11.57 -12.67
N GLY A 600 -0.67 10.32 -13.12
CA GLY A 600 -0.25 9.21 -12.29
C GLY A 600 -0.41 7.89 -13.02
N VAL A 601 -0.75 6.83 -12.29
CA VAL A 601 -1.00 5.50 -12.85
C VAL A 601 -2.34 4.90 -12.37
N LEU A 602 -3.04 4.20 -13.26
CA LEU A 602 -4.06 3.21 -12.89
C LEU A 602 -3.37 1.93 -12.47
N VAL A 603 -3.80 1.34 -11.36
CA VAL A 603 -3.21 0.12 -10.80
C VAL A 603 -4.16 -1.07 -10.91
N TYR A 604 -3.65 -2.22 -11.35
CA TYR A 604 -4.38 -3.48 -11.46
C TYR A 604 -3.82 -4.48 -10.44
N PRO A 605 -4.61 -4.94 -9.46
CA PRO A 605 -4.19 -5.98 -8.52
C PRO A 605 -3.81 -7.29 -9.21
N LEU A 606 -3.05 -8.15 -8.52
CA LEU A 606 -2.69 -9.48 -9.03
C LEU A 606 -3.90 -10.35 -9.42
N ASN A 607 -5.02 -10.18 -8.70
CA ASN A 607 -6.21 -11.03 -8.84
C ASN A 607 -7.33 -10.43 -9.69
N SER A 608 -7.07 -9.31 -10.36
CA SER A 608 -8.11 -8.57 -11.05
C SER A 608 -7.66 -8.12 -12.44
N LYS A 609 -8.49 -8.43 -13.45
CA LYS A 609 -8.37 -7.81 -14.78
C LYS A 609 -8.93 -6.37 -14.81
N ASN A 610 -9.55 -5.92 -13.71
CA ASN A 610 -10.08 -4.58 -13.53
C ASN A 610 -9.14 -3.72 -12.66
N PRO A 611 -9.04 -2.41 -12.94
CA PRO A 611 -8.22 -1.52 -12.12
C PRO A 611 -8.85 -1.37 -10.73
N ALA A 612 -8.03 -1.43 -9.67
CA ALA A 612 -8.49 -1.19 -8.30
C ALA A 612 -8.55 0.29 -7.93
N GLY A 613 -7.82 1.14 -8.64
CA GLY A 613 -7.78 2.55 -8.34
C GLY A 613 -6.72 3.32 -9.11
N TYR A 614 -6.41 4.51 -8.60
CA TYR A 614 -5.47 5.45 -9.18
C TYR A 614 -4.44 5.83 -8.13
N GLN A 615 -3.18 5.80 -8.50
CA GLN A 615 -2.11 6.42 -7.75
C GLN A 615 -1.77 7.74 -8.42
N ARG A 616 -2.16 8.85 -7.78
CA ARG A 616 -2.06 10.21 -8.36
C ARG A 616 -0.81 10.92 -7.86
N GLY A 617 -0.16 11.63 -8.77
CA GLY A 617 0.86 12.62 -8.47
C GLY A 617 0.25 13.95 -8.07
N LYS A 618 1.07 15.00 -8.14
CA LYS A 618 0.70 16.34 -7.69
C LYS A 618 -0.31 16.98 -8.65
N GLU A 619 -1.33 17.61 -8.09
CA GLU A 619 -2.26 18.45 -8.85
C GLU A 619 -1.66 19.84 -9.04
N ILE A 620 -1.70 20.35 -10.28
CA ILE A 620 -1.25 21.69 -10.66
C ILE A 620 -2.38 22.48 -11.29
N THR A 621 -2.32 23.81 -11.19
CA THR A 621 -3.20 24.70 -11.96
C THR A 621 -2.50 25.08 -13.26
N LEU A 622 -3.16 24.82 -14.39
CA LEU A 622 -2.60 25.09 -15.72
C LEU A 622 -2.51 26.60 -15.97
N SER A 623 -1.50 26.99 -16.76
CA SER A 623 -1.34 28.35 -17.29
C SER A 623 -1.30 28.34 -18.81
N GLY A 624 -1.47 29.52 -19.43
CA GLY A 624 -1.26 29.70 -20.86
C GLY A 624 0.16 29.33 -21.34
N ASP A 625 1.16 29.42 -20.46
CA ASP A 625 2.53 29.00 -20.73
C ASP A 625 2.80 27.54 -20.36
N PHE A 626 3.77 26.92 -21.05
CA PHE A 626 4.21 25.55 -20.76
C PHE A 626 4.92 25.45 -19.40
N GLN A 627 4.45 24.49 -18.59
CA GLN A 627 4.98 24.13 -17.28
C GLN A 627 5.58 22.73 -17.32
N TYR A 628 6.65 22.52 -16.55
CA TYR A 628 7.21 21.19 -16.31
C TYR A 628 6.69 20.63 -14.99
N LEU A 629 6.22 19.40 -15.02
CA LEU A 629 5.85 18.62 -13.84
C LEU A 629 6.72 17.38 -13.78
N THR A 630 7.33 17.14 -12.63
CA THR A 630 8.02 15.89 -12.29
C THR A 630 7.45 15.36 -10.98
N ASP A 631 6.91 14.16 -11.00
CA ASP A 631 6.36 13.46 -9.85
C ASP A 631 7.07 12.14 -9.62
N TYR A 632 7.13 11.69 -8.37
CA TYR A 632 7.62 10.38 -7.98
C TYR A 632 6.53 9.63 -7.22
N LEU A 633 6.18 8.42 -7.67
CA LEU A 633 5.13 7.58 -7.07
C LEU A 633 5.73 6.26 -6.57
N ILE A 634 5.54 5.95 -5.29
CA ILE A 634 6.02 4.68 -4.70
C ILE A 634 4.87 3.68 -4.70
N LEU A 635 5.00 2.55 -5.40
CA LEU A 635 3.95 1.52 -5.42
C LEU A 635 3.79 0.92 -4.01
N PRO A 636 2.59 0.92 -3.41
CA PRO A 636 2.40 0.41 -2.06
C PRO A 636 2.24 -1.11 -2.00
N GLU A 637 1.89 -1.75 -3.12
CA GLU A 637 1.53 -3.16 -3.21
C GLU A 637 2.10 -3.80 -4.49
N LYS A 638 1.99 -5.12 -4.60
CA LYS A 638 2.31 -5.86 -5.83
C LYS A 638 1.15 -5.76 -6.80
N TYR A 639 1.42 -5.32 -8.03
CA TYR A 639 0.41 -5.14 -9.07
C TYR A 639 0.69 -6.06 -10.27
N SER A 640 -0.37 -6.48 -10.96
CA SER A 640 -0.23 -7.22 -12.24
C SER A 640 0.10 -6.28 -13.40
N LYS A 641 -0.39 -5.04 -13.33
CA LYS A 641 -0.25 -4.05 -14.41
C LYS A 641 -0.46 -2.63 -13.88
N ILE A 642 0.21 -1.67 -14.53
CA ILE A 642 -0.10 -0.25 -14.41
C ILE A 642 -0.37 0.37 -15.79
N LEU A 643 -1.13 1.45 -15.83
CA LEU A 643 -1.29 2.29 -17.03
C LEU A 643 -1.08 3.77 -16.65
N PRO A 644 -0.20 4.53 -17.30
CA PRO A 644 -0.08 5.96 -17.06
C PRO A 644 -1.39 6.67 -17.40
N PHE A 645 -1.77 7.70 -16.65
CA PHE A 645 -2.96 8.49 -16.94
C PHE A 645 -2.73 9.99 -16.72
N MET A 646 -3.58 10.77 -17.38
CA MET A 646 -3.67 12.22 -17.25
C MET A 646 -5.12 12.60 -17.00
N GLU A 647 -5.35 13.58 -16.13
CA GLU A 647 -6.70 14.03 -15.78
C GLU A 647 -6.73 15.55 -15.63
N ILE A 648 -7.73 16.16 -16.25
CA ILE A 648 -8.12 17.54 -16.01
C ILE A 648 -9.42 17.55 -15.20
N ARG A 649 -9.48 18.39 -14.15
CA ARG A 649 -10.66 18.56 -13.28
C ARG A 649 -11.22 19.97 -13.41
N GLY A 650 -12.54 20.07 -13.46
CA GLY A 650 -13.25 21.30 -13.77
C GLY A 650 -13.36 21.55 -15.27
N GLU A 651 -14.00 22.66 -15.64
CA GLU A 651 -14.02 23.12 -17.03
C GLU A 651 -12.61 23.52 -17.49
N GLY A 652 -12.28 23.20 -18.73
CA GLY A 652 -10.99 23.55 -19.33
C GLY A 652 -10.43 22.49 -20.28
N ARG A 653 -9.21 22.75 -20.72
CA ARG A 653 -8.41 21.85 -21.57
C ARG A 653 -6.95 21.89 -21.19
N VAL A 654 -6.24 20.78 -21.42
CA VAL A 654 -4.78 20.68 -21.29
C VAL A 654 -4.16 20.34 -22.62
N ILE A 655 -3.05 21.01 -22.94
CA ILE A 655 -2.20 20.75 -24.08
C ILE A 655 -0.89 20.16 -23.55
N VAL A 656 -0.52 18.99 -24.04
CA VAL A 656 0.61 18.19 -23.56
C VAL A 656 1.63 18.06 -24.69
N GLU A 657 2.88 18.49 -24.43
CA GLU A 657 3.98 18.34 -25.39
C GLU A 657 4.60 16.94 -25.32
N PHE A 658 4.92 16.47 -24.11
CA PHE A 658 5.45 15.14 -23.92
C PHE A 658 5.03 14.53 -22.57
N PHE A 659 5.11 13.20 -22.52
CA PHE A 659 4.92 12.39 -21.32
C PHE A 659 5.98 11.29 -21.25
N ASP A 660 6.82 11.33 -20.22
CA ASP A 660 7.81 10.30 -19.92
C ASP A 660 7.53 9.68 -18.55
N MET A 661 7.71 8.35 -18.45
CA MET A 661 7.64 7.63 -17.19
C MET A 661 8.79 6.64 -17.10
N HIS A 662 9.47 6.64 -15.96
CA HIS A 662 10.64 5.80 -15.67
C HIS A 662 10.45 5.09 -14.34
N CYS A 663 10.98 3.87 -14.19
CA CYS A 663 11.38 3.40 -12.87
C CYS A 663 12.59 4.23 -12.44
N ALA A 664 12.49 4.82 -11.27
CA ALA A 664 13.59 5.53 -10.66
C ALA A 664 14.12 4.72 -9.50
N ILE A 665 15.44 4.66 -9.40
CA ILE A 665 16.12 3.96 -8.33
C ILE A 665 16.96 4.91 -7.55
N ASP A 666 17.19 4.51 -6.33
CA ASP A 666 18.17 5.10 -5.49
C ASP A 666 19.54 4.43 -5.68
N PRO A 667 20.57 5.15 -6.16
CA PRO A 667 21.87 4.54 -6.43
C PRO A 667 22.57 4.03 -5.16
N ASN A 668 22.26 4.59 -3.99
CA ASN A 668 22.89 4.23 -2.72
C ASN A 668 22.25 2.98 -2.06
N VAL A 669 21.11 2.50 -2.54
CA VAL A 669 20.57 1.19 -2.15
C VAL A 669 21.28 0.07 -2.90
N LYS A 670 21.68 -1.00 -2.20
CA LYS A 670 22.14 -2.26 -2.82
C LYS A 670 21.37 -3.43 -2.23
N LEU A 671 20.65 -4.15 -3.08
CA LEU A 671 19.90 -5.35 -2.71
C LEU A 671 20.35 -6.50 -3.60
N ALA A 672 20.64 -7.66 -3.02
CA ALA A 672 20.91 -8.89 -3.76
C ALA A 672 20.59 -10.12 -2.90
N PRO A 673 19.92 -11.15 -3.44
CA PRO A 673 19.79 -12.43 -2.74
C PRO A 673 21.15 -13.14 -2.67
N LEU A 674 21.46 -13.84 -1.58
CA LEU A 674 22.64 -14.73 -1.52
C LEU A 674 22.42 -15.98 -2.38
N SER A 675 21.19 -16.49 -2.40
CA SER A 675 20.75 -17.49 -3.38
C SER A 675 19.48 -16.98 -4.04
N SER A 676 19.51 -16.85 -5.36
CA SER A 676 18.36 -16.41 -6.13
C SER A 676 17.28 -17.49 -6.26
N MET A 677 17.63 -18.76 -6.00
CA MET A 677 16.74 -19.90 -6.21
C MET A 677 16.93 -20.97 -5.13
N GLN A 678 15.83 -21.57 -4.72
CA GLN A 678 15.77 -22.86 -4.06
C GLN A 678 14.77 -23.74 -4.80
N ILE A 679 15.09 -25.02 -4.95
CA ILE A 679 14.15 -26.02 -5.42
C ILE A 679 14.06 -27.05 -4.31
N VAL A 680 12.84 -27.39 -3.90
CA VAL A 680 12.59 -28.31 -2.80
C VAL A 680 11.48 -29.28 -3.14
N LYS A 681 11.55 -30.48 -2.57
CA LYS A 681 10.51 -31.49 -2.73
C LYS A 681 9.26 -31.13 -1.94
N ASN A 682 9.42 -30.75 -0.68
CA ASN A 682 8.33 -30.33 0.18
C ASN A 682 8.54 -28.90 0.72
N PRO A 683 7.45 -28.18 1.04
CA PRO A 683 7.53 -26.88 1.72
C PRO A 683 8.44 -26.86 2.96
N ALA A 684 8.42 -27.95 3.74
CA ALA A 684 9.21 -28.07 4.97
C ALA A 684 10.73 -28.17 4.73
N ASP A 685 11.15 -28.53 3.51
CA ASP A 685 12.56 -28.66 3.15
C ASP A 685 13.18 -27.31 2.74
N ALA A 686 12.36 -26.26 2.61
CA ALA A 686 12.81 -24.92 2.25
C ALA A 686 13.71 -24.32 3.34
N LYS A 687 14.91 -23.90 2.92
CA LYS A 687 15.86 -23.22 3.81
C LYS A 687 15.54 -21.73 3.87
N GLU A 688 16.06 -21.08 4.89
CA GLU A 688 15.97 -19.63 5.02
C GLU A 688 16.57 -18.92 3.79
N VAL A 689 15.85 -17.92 3.29
CA VAL A 689 16.32 -17.06 2.21
C VAL A 689 17.06 -15.90 2.82
N ILE A 690 18.29 -15.66 2.37
CA ILE A 690 19.12 -14.58 2.88
C ILE A 690 19.35 -13.55 1.77
N PHE A 691 19.12 -12.29 2.07
CA PHE A 691 19.44 -11.16 1.20
C PHE A 691 20.57 -10.34 1.81
N ASN A 692 21.51 -9.90 0.97
CA ASN A 692 22.34 -8.75 1.27
C ASN A 692 21.53 -7.49 0.96
N ALA A 693 21.33 -6.65 1.96
CA ALA A 693 20.55 -5.41 1.90
C ALA A 693 21.33 -4.29 2.59
N ASP A 694 22.06 -3.52 1.79
CA ASP A 694 22.67 -2.25 2.21
C ASP A 694 21.69 -1.14 1.80
N VAL A 695 20.88 -0.71 2.77
CA VAL A 695 19.81 0.26 2.55
C VAL A 695 20.07 1.48 3.43
N PRO A 696 20.19 2.69 2.84
CA PRO A 696 20.51 3.90 3.56
C PRO A 696 19.64 4.26 4.77
N ASP A 697 18.33 4.09 4.66
CA ASP A 697 17.39 4.43 5.74
C ASP A 697 17.09 3.24 6.67
N GLY A 698 17.75 2.10 6.46
CA GLY A 698 17.56 0.86 7.20
C GLY A 698 16.18 0.22 7.03
N LYS A 699 15.38 0.64 6.04
CA LYS A 699 14.00 0.16 5.85
C LYS A 699 13.80 -0.46 4.48
N ALA A 700 13.26 -1.67 4.45
CA ALA A 700 12.82 -2.31 3.22
C ALA A 700 11.38 -2.79 3.35
N ILE A 701 10.78 -3.08 2.21
CA ILE A 701 9.51 -3.76 2.10
C ILE A 701 9.80 -5.22 1.75
N LEU A 702 9.30 -6.13 2.57
CA LEU A 702 9.26 -7.56 2.26
C LEU A 702 7.92 -7.88 1.62
N CYS A 703 7.98 -8.54 0.47
CA CYS A 703 6.82 -9.05 -0.25
C CYS A 703 7.00 -10.55 -0.46
N THR A 704 6.08 -11.36 0.06
CA THR A 704 6.02 -12.79 -0.24
C THR A 704 4.83 -13.07 -1.14
N ALA A 705 5.04 -13.70 -2.28
CA ALA A 705 3.99 -13.99 -3.25
C ALA A 705 3.95 -15.48 -3.62
N ASN A 706 2.75 -16.05 -3.66
CA ASN A 706 2.50 -17.43 -4.07
C ASN A 706 1.38 -17.47 -5.13
N GLY A 707 1.79 -17.50 -6.39
CA GLY A 707 0.88 -17.36 -7.52
C GLY A 707 0.13 -16.03 -7.52
N LYS A 708 -1.14 -16.07 -7.11
CA LYS A 708 -2.09 -14.95 -7.16
C LYS A 708 -2.15 -14.12 -5.88
N ASN A 709 -1.62 -14.62 -4.77
CA ASN A 709 -1.61 -13.88 -3.51
C ASN A 709 -0.25 -13.26 -3.26
N ALA A 710 -0.25 -12.12 -2.58
CA ALA A 710 0.95 -11.47 -2.07
C ALA A 710 0.67 -10.91 -0.67
N SER A 711 1.61 -11.10 0.25
CA SER A 711 1.66 -10.42 1.54
C SER A 711 2.78 -9.39 1.53
N VAL A 712 2.54 -8.25 2.16
CA VAL A 712 3.48 -7.13 2.21
C VAL A 712 3.69 -6.73 3.67
N SER A 713 4.94 -6.59 4.08
CA SER A 713 5.32 -6.09 5.40
C SER A 713 6.50 -5.14 5.30
N GLN A 714 6.58 -4.17 6.21
CA GLN A 714 7.78 -3.37 6.37
C GLN A 714 8.76 -4.10 7.30
N ILE A 715 10.02 -4.14 6.91
CA ILE A 715 11.10 -4.77 7.66
C ILE A 715 12.25 -3.78 7.88
N SER A 716 12.92 -3.92 9.02
CA SER A 716 14.19 -3.23 9.26
C SER A 716 15.32 -4.08 8.69
N VAL A 717 16.28 -3.46 8.00
CA VAL A 717 17.38 -4.14 7.33
C VAL A 717 18.71 -3.53 7.74
N ASN A 718 19.66 -4.36 8.15
CA ASN A 718 21.02 -3.96 8.47
C ASN A 718 22.01 -5.00 7.90
N GLY A 719 22.45 -4.77 6.65
CA GLY A 719 23.43 -5.61 5.96
C GLY A 719 22.87 -6.92 5.41
N LYS A 720 22.39 -7.83 6.27
CA LYS A 720 21.77 -9.10 5.86
C LYS A 720 20.37 -9.26 6.42
N VAL A 721 19.46 -9.77 5.59
CA VAL A 721 18.09 -10.06 5.94
C VAL A 721 17.85 -11.54 5.73
N THR A 722 17.53 -12.25 6.81
CA THR A 722 17.15 -13.66 6.76
C THR A 722 15.63 -13.75 6.85
N VAL A 723 15.02 -14.39 5.85
CA VAL A 723 13.58 -14.60 5.78
C VAL A 723 13.31 -16.09 5.84
N LYS A 724 12.58 -16.52 6.87
CA LYS A 724 12.07 -17.88 6.94
C LYS A 724 10.87 -18.01 6.00
N PRO A 725 10.88 -18.95 5.05
CA PRO A 725 9.75 -19.16 4.17
C PRO A 725 8.58 -19.76 4.95
N GLU A 726 7.42 -19.14 4.87
CA GLU A 726 6.19 -19.61 5.50
C GLU A 726 5.07 -19.64 4.46
N ASN A 727 4.10 -20.55 4.63
CA ASN A 727 2.93 -20.68 3.74
C ASN A 727 3.27 -20.92 2.26
N LEU A 728 4.34 -21.70 2.00
CA LEU A 728 4.72 -22.09 0.64
C LEU A 728 3.65 -23.00 0.03
N LEU A 729 3.29 -22.71 -1.22
CA LEU A 729 2.38 -23.53 -2.02
C LEU A 729 3.17 -24.35 -3.04
N PRO A 730 2.60 -25.45 -3.58
CA PRO A 730 3.17 -26.14 -4.73
C PRO A 730 3.45 -25.17 -5.89
N GLY A 731 4.60 -25.33 -6.54
CA GLY A 731 5.10 -24.45 -7.60
C GLY A 731 5.94 -23.27 -7.08
N ILE A 732 5.99 -22.20 -7.88
CA ILE A 732 6.88 -21.05 -7.63
C ILE A 732 6.30 -20.11 -6.58
N ASN A 733 7.06 -19.94 -5.51
CA ASN A 733 6.88 -18.93 -4.49
C ASN A 733 8.01 -17.90 -4.64
N GLU A 734 7.68 -16.63 -4.50
CA GLU A 734 8.63 -15.53 -4.65
C GLU A 734 8.72 -14.75 -3.34
N ILE A 735 9.94 -14.49 -2.90
CA ILE A 735 10.23 -13.60 -1.78
C ILE A 735 11.02 -12.43 -2.35
N THR A 736 10.48 -11.22 -2.22
CA THR A 736 11.08 -10.00 -2.76
C THR A 736 11.33 -9.02 -1.63
N ILE A 737 12.51 -8.43 -1.60
CA ILE A 737 12.78 -7.23 -0.81
C ILE A 737 12.87 -6.01 -1.73
N ALA A 738 12.34 -4.88 -1.29
CA ALA A 738 12.35 -3.63 -2.05
C ALA A 738 12.70 -2.43 -1.18
N ALA A 739 13.57 -1.55 -1.66
CA ALA A 739 13.95 -0.31 -0.98
C ALA A 739 14.46 0.72 -2.01
N GLY A 740 14.14 2.00 -1.81
CA GLY A 740 14.59 3.09 -2.69
C GLY A 740 14.32 2.85 -4.18
N GLY A 741 13.23 2.17 -4.55
CA GLY A 741 12.91 1.85 -5.94
C GLY A 741 13.61 0.62 -6.52
N LYS A 742 14.64 0.07 -5.84
CA LYS A 742 15.28 -1.20 -6.20
C LYS A 742 14.53 -2.38 -5.61
N THR A 743 14.61 -3.52 -6.29
CA THR A 743 14.04 -4.79 -5.84
C THR A 743 15.07 -5.91 -5.98
N ALA A 744 14.97 -6.90 -5.10
CA ALA A 744 15.72 -8.15 -5.19
C ALA A 744 14.79 -9.30 -4.84
N SER A 745 14.68 -10.29 -5.73
CA SER A 745 13.83 -11.46 -5.53
C SER A 745 14.66 -12.73 -5.37
N ALA A 746 14.20 -13.61 -4.49
CA ALA A 746 14.60 -15.00 -4.44
C ALA A 746 13.36 -15.87 -4.62
N PHE A 747 13.55 -17.03 -5.23
CA PHE A 747 12.45 -17.91 -5.63
C PHE A 747 12.60 -19.26 -4.96
N ILE A 748 11.47 -19.85 -4.58
CA ILE A 748 11.39 -21.18 -3.99
C ILE A 748 10.39 -21.98 -4.82
N ASP A 749 10.88 -22.96 -5.56
CA ASP A 749 10.05 -23.89 -6.30
C ASP A 749 9.81 -25.15 -5.46
N VAL A 750 8.57 -25.33 -5.02
CA VAL A 750 8.12 -26.58 -4.40
C VAL A 750 7.71 -27.50 -5.54
N ASN A 751 8.65 -28.33 -5.99
CA ASN A 751 8.57 -29.06 -7.26
C ASN A 751 8.40 -30.57 -7.05
N ASN A 752 7.40 -31.14 -7.72
CA ASN A 752 7.11 -32.58 -7.69
C ASN A 752 8.10 -33.40 -8.54
N GLU A 753 8.74 -32.80 -9.56
CA GLU A 753 9.75 -33.46 -10.40
C GLU A 753 11.18 -33.43 -9.80
N PHE A 754 11.31 -32.99 -8.54
CA PHE A 754 12.60 -32.80 -7.87
C PHE A 754 13.55 -33.99 -8.00
N ALA A 755 13.05 -35.22 -7.87
CA ALA A 755 13.90 -36.41 -7.79
C ALA A 755 14.70 -36.70 -9.07
N ALA A 756 14.09 -36.53 -10.25
CA ALA A 756 14.75 -36.83 -11.52
C ALA A 756 15.89 -35.84 -11.81
N ASP A 757 15.64 -34.54 -11.59
CA ASP A 757 16.66 -33.51 -11.77
C ASP A 757 17.79 -33.61 -10.73
N ASP A 758 17.43 -33.99 -9.50
CA ASP A 758 18.38 -34.20 -8.42
C ASP A 758 19.37 -35.33 -8.72
N GLU A 759 18.86 -36.42 -9.28
CA GLU A 759 19.68 -37.57 -9.68
C GLU A 759 20.68 -37.18 -10.78
N ILE A 760 20.24 -36.48 -11.82
CA ILE A 760 21.11 -36.03 -12.92
C ILE A 760 22.17 -35.06 -12.39
N ALA A 761 21.77 -34.06 -11.60
CA ALA A 761 22.69 -33.09 -11.02
C ALA A 761 23.72 -33.76 -10.09
N GLY A 762 23.31 -34.81 -9.38
CA GLY A 762 24.14 -35.61 -8.50
C GLY A 762 25.31 -36.31 -9.21
N LYS A 763 25.20 -36.58 -10.52
CA LYS A 763 26.24 -37.23 -11.35
C LYS A 763 27.35 -36.27 -11.77
N ILE A 764 27.16 -34.96 -11.61
CA ILE A 764 28.09 -33.92 -12.10
C ILE A 764 29.17 -33.62 -11.05
N SER A 765 30.45 -33.69 -11.44
CA SER A 765 31.62 -33.37 -10.62
C SER A 765 32.45 -32.25 -11.23
N ILE A 766 32.47 -31.09 -10.58
CA ILE A 766 33.27 -29.94 -11.00
C ILE A 766 34.42 -29.79 -10.01
N ASN A 767 35.66 -29.92 -10.48
CA ASN A 767 36.85 -29.94 -9.64
C ASN A 767 37.53 -28.57 -9.45
N ARG A 768 37.11 -27.55 -10.20
CA ARG A 768 37.63 -26.19 -10.17
C ARG A 768 36.52 -25.17 -10.33
N ASN A 769 36.80 -23.90 -10.07
CA ASN A 769 35.85 -22.85 -10.38
C ASN A 769 35.70 -22.71 -11.91
N ILE A 770 34.46 -22.61 -12.38
CA ILE A 770 34.10 -22.39 -13.79
C ILE A 770 33.16 -21.21 -13.95
N ASN A 771 33.36 -20.46 -15.03
CA ASN A 771 32.52 -19.35 -15.47
C ASN A 771 31.70 -19.77 -16.70
N VAL A 772 30.38 -19.68 -16.61
CA VAL A 772 29.43 -20.10 -17.64
C VAL A 772 28.67 -18.89 -18.18
N LEU A 773 28.88 -18.55 -19.46
CA LEU A 773 28.17 -17.47 -20.14
C LEU A 773 26.92 -18.00 -20.85
N PHE A 774 25.82 -17.27 -20.78
CA PHE A 774 24.63 -17.46 -21.61
C PHE A 774 24.39 -16.25 -22.50
N LEU A 775 24.27 -16.49 -23.80
CA LEU A 775 23.77 -15.54 -24.80
C LEU A 775 22.41 -16.01 -25.29
N GLY A 776 21.43 -15.12 -25.41
CA GLY A 776 20.11 -15.54 -25.86
C GLY A 776 19.06 -14.44 -25.91
N GLY A 777 17.84 -14.85 -26.24
CA GLY A 777 16.68 -13.96 -26.34
C GLY A 777 15.90 -13.79 -25.04
N SER A 778 14.59 -13.60 -25.17
CA SER A 778 13.68 -13.43 -24.03
C SER A 778 13.56 -14.67 -23.14
N HIS A 779 13.85 -15.87 -23.65
CA HIS A 779 13.94 -17.09 -22.84
C HIS A 779 15.06 -17.04 -21.79
N CYS A 780 16.12 -16.28 -22.06
CA CYS A 780 17.20 -16.05 -21.11
C CYS A 780 16.92 -14.85 -20.18
N GLU A 781 16.35 -13.74 -20.70
CA GLU A 781 16.13 -12.53 -19.90
C GLU A 781 14.90 -12.61 -18.99
N PHE A 782 13.76 -13.09 -19.49
CA PHE A 782 12.49 -12.98 -18.76
C PHE A 782 12.37 -13.99 -17.62
N TYR A 783 11.44 -13.68 -16.71
CA TYR A 783 11.08 -14.47 -15.53
C TYR A 783 12.27 -15.01 -14.74
N PRO A 784 13.17 -14.14 -14.23
CA PRO A 784 14.21 -14.56 -13.27
C PRO A 784 13.60 -15.44 -12.16
N GLY A 785 14.30 -16.50 -11.76
CA GLY A 785 13.79 -17.51 -10.83
C GLY A 785 12.88 -18.59 -11.42
N GLN A 786 12.16 -18.28 -12.50
CA GLN A 786 11.34 -19.27 -13.23
C GLN A 786 12.09 -19.84 -14.44
N ASN A 787 12.97 -19.04 -15.03
CA ASN A 787 13.74 -19.41 -16.20
C ASN A 787 14.76 -20.52 -15.92
N PHE A 788 15.18 -21.18 -17.00
CA PHE A 788 16.06 -22.34 -16.96
C PHE A 788 17.44 -22.03 -16.37
N ILE A 789 17.95 -20.81 -16.58
CA ILE A 789 19.28 -20.38 -16.09
C ILE A 789 19.31 -20.35 -14.55
N SER A 790 18.24 -19.84 -13.92
CA SER A 790 18.15 -19.78 -12.45
C SER A 790 18.09 -21.18 -11.84
N ARG A 791 17.35 -22.10 -12.47
CA ARG A 791 17.23 -23.51 -12.07
C ARG A 791 18.56 -24.25 -12.22
N LEU A 792 19.25 -24.06 -13.35
CA LEU A 792 20.55 -24.63 -13.61
C LEU A 792 21.58 -24.19 -12.56
N GLY A 793 21.58 -22.90 -12.21
CA GLY A 793 22.45 -22.36 -11.18
C GLY A 793 22.27 -23.03 -9.82
N PHE A 794 21.03 -23.31 -9.42
CA PHE A 794 20.72 -24.08 -8.21
C PHE A 794 21.27 -25.50 -8.29
N TRP A 795 20.91 -26.26 -9.33
CA TRP A 795 21.26 -27.67 -9.43
C TRP A 795 22.76 -27.92 -9.51
N LEU A 796 23.48 -27.14 -10.33
CA LEU A 796 24.93 -27.26 -10.43
C LEU A 796 25.62 -26.97 -9.09
N ASN A 797 25.20 -25.92 -8.38
CA ASN A 797 25.82 -25.55 -7.10
C ASN A 797 25.31 -26.39 -5.91
N LYS A 798 24.19 -27.12 -6.02
CA LYS A 798 23.75 -28.06 -4.97
C LYS A 798 24.82 -29.11 -4.67
N TYR A 799 25.45 -29.64 -5.71
CA TYR A 799 26.50 -30.66 -5.61
C TYR A 799 27.92 -30.12 -5.81
N ASN A 800 28.05 -28.90 -6.35
CA ASN A 800 29.34 -28.25 -6.60
C ASN A 800 29.36 -26.84 -5.98
N PRO A 801 29.18 -26.71 -4.64
CA PRO A 801 28.92 -25.44 -3.99
C PRO A 801 30.04 -24.42 -4.25
N GLY A 802 29.68 -23.27 -4.80
CA GLY A 802 30.58 -22.14 -5.05
C GLY A 802 31.51 -22.31 -6.26
N LYS A 803 31.44 -23.44 -6.97
CA LYS A 803 32.33 -23.73 -8.10
C LYS A 803 31.79 -23.25 -9.44
N VAL A 804 30.50 -23.01 -9.57
CA VAL A 804 29.90 -22.59 -10.85
C VAL A 804 29.36 -21.16 -10.73
N ARG A 805 29.92 -20.27 -11.56
CA ARG A 805 29.44 -18.89 -11.72
C ARG A 805 28.75 -18.74 -13.06
N ILE A 806 27.49 -18.33 -13.06
CA ILE A 806 26.70 -18.15 -14.27
C ILE A 806 26.57 -16.65 -14.60
N PHE A 807 26.80 -16.31 -15.86
CA PHE A 807 26.73 -14.98 -16.43
C PHE A 807 25.65 -14.97 -17.51
N ASN A 808 24.53 -14.28 -17.25
CA ASN A 808 23.42 -14.19 -18.20
C ASN A 808 23.47 -12.86 -18.96
N TYR A 809 23.80 -12.93 -20.25
CA TYR A 809 23.85 -11.81 -21.19
C TYR A 809 22.77 -11.93 -22.28
N GLY A 810 21.67 -12.63 -21.97
CA GLY A 810 20.49 -12.66 -22.83
C GLY A 810 19.73 -11.34 -22.83
N VAL A 811 19.25 -10.91 -23.99
CA VAL A 811 18.42 -9.70 -24.13
C VAL A 811 17.15 -10.04 -24.92
N ALA A 812 16.00 -9.70 -24.37
CA ALA A 812 14.67 -9.95 -24.91
C ALA A 812 14.49 -9.28 -26.27
N GLY A 813 13.93 -10.01 -27.23
CA GLY A 813 13.86 -9.54 -28.61
C GLY A 813 15.19 -9.63 -29.35
N ASP A 814 16.24 -10.23 -28.77
CA ASP A 814 17.43 -10.56 -29.53
C ASP A 814 17.15 -11.63 -30.56
N PHE A 815 17.75 -11.38 -31.71
CA PHE A 815 18.10 -12.31 -32.77
C PHE A 815 19.61 -12.15 -33.03
N ILE A 816 20.23 -13.11 -33.71
CA ILE A 816 21.68 -13.23 -33.80
C ILE A 816 22.40 -11.95 -34.28
N LEU A 817 21.83 -11.20 -35.23
CA LEU A 817 22.42 -9.96 -35.73
C LEU A 817 22.52 -8.86 -34.65
N ARG A 818 21.60 -8.82 -33.67
CA ARG A 818 21.68 -7.86 -32.55
C ARG A 818 22.79 -8.24 -31.58
N VAL A 819 22.98 -9.54 -31.35
CA VAL A 819 24.10 -10.06 -30.54
C VAL A 819 25.42 -9.68 -31.20
N GLU A 820 25.56 -9.92 -32.51
CA GLU A 820 26.72 -9.50 -33.29
C GLU A 820 26.98 -7.99 -33.19
N GLN A 821 25.95 -7.17 -33.41
CA GLN A 821 26.05 -5.71 -33.33
C GLN A 821 26.55 -5.26 -31.95
N ARG A 822 26.03 -5.83 -30.86
CA ARG A 822 26.46 -5.45 -29.50
C ARG A 822 27.89 -5.89 -29.18
N LEU A 823 28.31 -7.08 -29.61
CA LEU A 823 29.69 -7.53 -29.44
C LEU A 823 30.66 -6.63 -30.21
N ASN A 824 30.35 -6.29 -31.46
CA ASN A 824 31.15 -5.37 -32.27
C ASN A 824 31.23 -3.96 -31.68
N ALA A 825 30.09 -3.41 -31.23
CA ALA A 825 30.07 -2.11 -30.56
C ALA A 825 30.88 -2.11 -29.26
N LYS A 826 30.87 -3.22 -28.49
CA LYS A 826 31.71 -3.39 -27.30
C LYS A 826 33.20 -3.38 -27.63
N LEU A 827 33.61 -4.05 -28.71
CA LEU A 827 35.02 -4.08 -29.12
C LEU A 827 35.50 -2.75 -29.70
N THR A 828 34.64 -2.05 -30.45
CA THR A 828 35.04 -0.86 -31.21
C THR A 828 34.77 0.47 -30.50
N GLY A 829 33.89 0.47 -29.49
CA GLY A 829 33.39 1.68 -28.83
C GLY A 829 32.54 2.59 -29.74
N LYS A 830 32.23 2.16 -30.97
CA LYS A 830 31.49 2.94 -31.98
C LYS A 830 30.09 2.35 -32.19
N ASN A 831 29.13 3.22 -32.54
CA ASN A 831 27.76 2.86 -32.89
C ASN A 831 27.06 1.99 -31.82
N PRO A 832 26.77 2.54 -30.62
CA PRO A 832 26.14 1.78 -29.55
C PRO A 832 24.84 1.13 -30.04
N ALA A 833 24.75 -0.19 -29.90
CA ALA A 833 23.58 -0.95 -30.34
C ALA A 833 22.44 -0.89 -29.30
N TRP A 834 21.26 -1.35 -29.71
CA TRP A 834 20.11 -1.44 -28.80
C TRP A 834 20.44 -2.32 -27.59
N ARG A 835 20.25 -1.79 -26.38
CA ARG A 835 20.63 -2.40 -25.08
C ARG A 835 22.13 -2.71 -24.96
N GLN A 836 23.01 -1.84 -25.49
CA GLN A 836 24.47 -2.00 -25.40
C GLN A 836 24.98 -2.11 -23.96
N ASP A 837 24.31 -1.45 -23.02
CA ASP A 837 24.57 -1.49 -21.58
C ASP A 837 24.67 -2.93 -21.05
N MET A 838 23.86 -3.84 -21.60
CA MET A 838 23.86 -5.26 -21.22
C MET A 838 25.20 -5.95 -21.51
N TYR A 839 25.99 -5.47 -22.49
CA TYR A 839 27.27 -6.08 -22.90
C TYR A 839 28.47 -5.27 -22.40
N SER A 840 28.24 -4.32 -21.49
CA SER A 840 29.26 -3.40 -20.98
C SER A 840 30.45 -4.09 -20.30
N SER A 841 30.23 -5.23 -19.65
CA SER A 841 31.25 -6.00 -18.90
C SER A 841 31.43 -7.43 -19.43
N ILE A 842 30.92 -7.74 -20.61
CA ILE A 842 30.88 -9.12 -21.12
C ILE A 842 32.26 -9.75 -21.30
N PHE A 843 33.32 -8.96 -21.46
CA PHE A 843 34.69 -9.47 -21.61
C PHE A 843 35.56 -9.21 -20.38
N ASP A 844 34.98 -8.78 -19.27
CA ASP A 844 35.73 -8.51 -18.03
C ASP A 844 36.11 -9.83 -17.32
N GLN A 845 35.60 -10.97 -17.79
CA GLN A 845 35.87 -12.30 -17.28
C GLN A 845 36.20 -13.25 -18.43
N GLN A 846 37.02 -14.25 -18.14
CA GLN A 846 37.22 -15.40 -19.02
C GLN A 846 36.14 -16.46 -18.75
N TYR A 847 35.64 -17.10 -19.80
CA TYR A 847 34.62 -18.14 -19.69
C TYR A 847 35.16 -19.52 -19.96
N ASP A 848 34.58 -20.51 -19.29
CA ASP A 848 34.85 -21.94 -19.50
C ASP A 848 33.78 -22.58 -20.37
N TYR A 849 32.54 -22.07 -20.30
CA TYR A 849 31.43 -22.48 -21.14
C TYR A 849 30.69 -21.27 -21.68
N ILE A 850 30.27 -21.32 -22.94
CA ILE A 850 29.42 -20.29 -23.56
C ILE A 850 28.22 -20.99 -24.19
N PHE A 851 27.03 -20.83 -23.62
CA PHE A 851 25.78 -21.34 -24.16
C PHE A 851 25.07 -20.27 -24.97
N MET A 852 24.58 -20.65 -26.16
CA MET A 852 23.81 -19.76 -27.04
C MET A 852 22.42 -20.34 -27.27
N PHE A 853 21.37 -19.63 -26.81
CA PHE A 853 19.98 -20.02 -27.00
C PHE A 853 19.18 -18.93 -27.72
N LEU A 854 19.17 -19.03 -29.05
CA LEU A 854 18.56 -18.07 -29.99
C LEU A 854 17.67 -18.81 -31.00
N GLY A 855 17.04 -18.06 -31.91
CA GLY A 855 16.23 -18.60 -33.00
C GLY A 855 14.75 -18.26 -32.89
N GLN A 856 14.22 -17.99 -31.69
CA GLN A 856 12.79 -17.68 -31.58
C GLN A 856 12.42 -16.34 -32.22
N ASN A 857 13.18 -15.28 -31.94
CA ASN A 857 12.97 -13.98 -32.60
C ASN A 857 13.59 -13.93 -34.00
N ASP A 858 14.56 -14.79 -34.30
CA ASP A 858 15.16 -14.89 -35.64
C ASP A 858 14.13 -15.45 -36.64
N THR A 859 13.35 -16.44 -36.21
CA THR A 859 12.35 -17.13 -37.03
C THR A 859 10.97 -16.49 -37.01
N VAL A 860 10.76 -15.43 -36.21
CA VAL A 860 9.46 -14.72 -36.20
C VAL A 860 9.13 -14.21 -37.59
N THR A 861 7.88 -14.34 -37.98
CA THR A 861 7.39 -13.86 -39.28
C THR A 861 6.17 -12.98 -39.07
N SER A 862 6.00 -11.96 -39.90
CA SER A 862 4.90 -11.01 -39.78
C SER A 862 4.11 -10.90 -41.07
N ARG A 863 2.78 -10.77 -40.94
CA ARG A 863 1.89 -10.47 -42.07
C ARG A 863 2.01 -8.98 -42.43
N ILE A 864 2.65 -8.65 -43.55
CA ILE A 864 2.75 -7.26 -44.05
C ILE A 864 1.53 -6.95 -44.93
N SER A 865 0.90 -5.81 -44.68
CA SER A 865 -0.42 -5.39 -45.21
C SER A 865 -0.62 -5.41 -46.73
N LYS A 866 0.46 -5.53 -47.53
CA LYS A 866 0.38 -5.64 -48.99
C LYS A 866 0.32 -7.06 -49.55
N HIS A 867 0.68 -8.10 -48.78
CA HIS A 867 0.82 -9.46 -49.33
C HIS A 867 0.22 -10.59 -48.47
N GLY A 868 -0.36 -10.29 -47.30
CA GLY A 868 -1.22 -11.22 -46.55
C GLY A 868 -0.61 -12.56 -46.11
N LYS A 869 0.71 -12.79 -46.25
CA LYS A 869 1.35 -14.09 -45.97
C LYS A 869 2.53 -13.98 -44.98
N PHE A 870 2.66 -14.99 -44.12
CA PHE A 870 3.80 -15.24 -43.21
C PHE A 870 4.96 -15.90 -43.98
N ALA A 871 5.55 -15.15 -44.91
CA ALA A 871 6.38 -15.71 -46.00
C ALA A 871 7.89 -15.76 -45.70
N ARG A 872 8.40 -14.94 -44.78
CA ARG A 872 9.83 -14.87 -44.46
C ARG A 872 10.09 -14.73 -42.96
N PRO A 873 11.16 -15.35 -42.43
CA PRO A 873 11.61 -15.09 -41.07
C PRO A 873 12.24 -13.70 -40.96
N GLN A 874 12.48 -13.26 -39.73
CA GLN A 874 13.13 -11.98 -39.41
C GLN A 874 14.63 -11.99 -39.76
N VAL A 875 15.27 -13.15 -39.66
CA VAL A 875 16.65 -13.41 -40.07
C VAL A 875 16.65 -14.63 -40.98
N THR A 876 17.22 -14.51 -42.18
CA THR A 876 17.31 -15.67 -43.08
C THR A 876 18.40 -16.64 -42.63
N PRO A 877 18.36 -17.93 -43.04
CA PRO A 877 19.43 -18.89 -42.75
C PRO A 877 20.83 -18.40 -43.16
N GLU A 878 20.95 -17.68 -44.27
CA GLU A 878 22.22 -17.12 -44.75
C GLU A 878 22.73 -15.99 -43.84
N GLU A 879 21.83 -15.09 -43.43
CA GLU A 879 22.16 -14.02 -42.47
C GLU A 879 22.56 -14.60 -41.11
N GLN A 880 21.82 -15.62 -40.65
CA GLN A 880 22.12 -16.35 -39.43
C GLN A 880 23.53 -16.95 -39.48
N GLU A 881 23.84 -17.69 -40.53
CA GLU A 881 25.13 -18.36 -40.66
C GLU A 881 26.28 -17.35 -40.61
N LYS A 882 26.17 -16.25 -41.38
CA LYS A 882 27.17 -15.19 -41.40
C LYS A 882 27.36 -14.55 -40.02
N ALA A 883 26.26 -14.22 -39.35
CA ALA A 883 26.29 -13.57 -38.04
C ALA A 883 26.93 -14.48 -36.98
N TYR A 884 26.56 -15.76 -36.93
CA TYR A 884 27.18 -16.72 -36.00
C TYR A 884 28.68 -16.84 -36.21
N ARG A 885 29.17 -16.90 -37.45
CA ARG A 885 30.62 -16.94 -37.74
C ARG A 885 31.35 -15.72 -37.16
N ASN A 886 30.77 -14.53 -37.30
CA ASN A 886 31.34 -13.31 -36.75
C ASN A 886 31.31 -13.32 -35.21
N VAL A 887 30.20 -13.80 -34.62
CA VAL A 887 30.06 -13.95 -33.18
C VAL A 887 31.09 -14.96 -32.63
N PHE A 888 31.25 -16.13 -33.24
CA PHE A 888 32.25 -17.13 -32.84
C PHE A 888 33.66 -16.58 -32.96
N LYS A 889 33.99 -15.87 -34.05
CA LYS A 889 35.29 -15.22 -34.20
C LYS A 889 35.60 -14.30 -33.03
N ILE A 890 34.62 -13.50 -32.60
CA ILE A 890 34.77 -12.62 -31.44
C ILE A 890 34.90 -13.44 -30.15
N LEU A 891 33.95 -14.33 -29.85
CA LEU A 891 33.90 -15.07 -28.59
C LEU A 891 35.13 -15.96 -28.39
N LEU A 892 35.54 -16.70 -29.42
CA LEU A 892 36.72 -17.56 -29.38
C LEU A 892 38.02 -16.75 -29.30
N SER A 893 38.06 -15.50 -29.82
CA SER A 893 39.22 -14.63 -29.61
C SER A 893 39.32 -14.12 -28.17
N GLN A 894 38.18 -13.81 -27.54
CA GLN A 894 38.13 -13.23 -26.20
C GLN A 894 38.17 -14.30 -25.09
N SER A 895 37.72 -15.52 -25.38
CA SER A 895 37.72 -16.66 -24.45
C SER A 895 38.11 -17.95 -25.19
N PRO A 896 39.39 -18.10 -25.61
CA PRO A 896 39.83 -19.19 -26.47
C PRO A 896 39.76 -20.58 -25.84
N LYS A 897 39.61 -20.66 -24.52
CA LYS A 897 39.49 -21.93 -23.77
C LYS A 897 38.04 -22.31 -23.47
N ALA A 898 37.07 -21.50 -23.88
CA ALA A 898 35.66 -21.74 -23.58
C ALA A 898 35.08 -22.83 -24.49
N LYS A 899 34.38 -23.80 -23.90
CA LYS A 899 33.51 -24.72 -24.65
C LYS A 899 32.24 -23.98 -25.05
N THR A 900 32.08 -23.71 -26.33
CA THR A 900 30.88 -23.06 -26.85
C THR A 900 29.84 -24.12 -27.21
N VAL A 901 28.59 -23.91 -26.79
CA VAL A 901 27.48 -24.86 -26.91
C VAL A 901 26.27 -24.13 -27.51
N ILE A 902 25.71 -24.66 -28.60
CA ILE A 902 24.48 -24.15 -29.20
C ILE A 902 23.29 -24.93 -28.65
N ILE A 903 22.27 -24.22 -28.18
CA ILE A 903 20.97 -24.79 -27.84
C ILE A 903 20.04 -24.50 -29.02
N SER A 904 19.47 -25.55 -29.62
CA SER A 904 18.49 -25.43 -30.72
C SER A 904 17.31 -24.54 -30.33
N PRO A 905 16.61 -23.89 -31.27
CA PRO A 905 15.50 -23.00 -30.94
C PRO A 905 14.32 -23.73 -30.25
N SER A 906 13.54 -22.99 -29.45
CA SER A 906 12.31 -23.50 -28.84
C SER A 906 11.15 -23.51 -29.86
N PRO A 907 10.26 -24.52 -29.89
CA PRO A 907 9.22 -24.64 -30.92
C PRO A 907 8.02 -23.67 -30.84
N SER A 908 7.75 -22.99 -29.72
CA SER A 908 6.50 -22.26 -29.42
C SER A 908 5.22 -23.12 -29.47
N TYR A 909 4.13 -22.61 -28.89
CA TYR A 909 2.77 -23.15 -29.03
C TYR A 909 2.08 -22.51 -30.24
N VAL A 910 2.38 -23.03 -31.44
CA VAL A 910 1.97 -22.45 -32.74
C VAL A 910 0.46 -22.25 -32.89
N LYS A 911 -0.35 -23.15 -32.30
CA LYS A 911 -1.82 -23.14 -32.40
C LYS A 911 -2.44 -21.81 -31.95
N LEU A 912 -1.88 -21.19 -30.91
CA LEU A 912 -2.36 -19.89 -30.42
C LEU A 912 -2.28 -18.80 -31.50
N PHE A 913 -1.20 -18.80 -32.28
CA PHE A 913 -0.98 -17.83 -33.35
C PHE A 913 -1.88 -18.09 -34.56
N GLU A 914 -2.12 -19.36 -34.89
CA GLU A 914 -3.10 -19.75 -35.91
C GLU A 914 -4.52 -19.29 -35.53
N ASP A 915 -4.89 -19.43 -34.26
CA ASP A 915 -6.20 -19.00 -33.77
C ASP A 915 -6.30 -17.47 -33.69
N TYR A 916 -5.20 -16.74 -33.44
CA TYR A 916 -5.18 -15.29 -33.60
C TYR A 916 -5.36 -14.86 -35.05
N ASP A 917 -4.65 -15.49 -35.99
CA ASP A 917 -4.76 -15.18 -37.41
C ASP A 917 -6.20 -15.35 -37.93
N LYS A 918 -6.93 -16.37 -37.46
CA LYS A 918 -8.35 -16.60 -37.77
C LYS A 918 -9.30 -15.55 -37.18
N ARG A 919 -8.98 -15.01 -36.00
CA ARG A 919 -9.85 -14.08 -35.26
C ARG A 919 -9.70 -12.63 -35.70
N PHE A 920 -8.50 -12.24 -36.12
CA PHE A 920 -8.21 -10.85 -36.46
C PHE A 920 -8.42 -10.55 -37.94
N ASN A 921 -8.86 -9.32 -38.24
CA ASN A 921 -9.02 -8.84 -39.61
C ASN A 921 -7.71 -9.05 -40.41
N PRO A 922 -7.74 -9.53 -41.66
CA PRO A 922 -6.57 -9.73 -42.53
C PRO A 922 -5.61 -8.53 -42.66
N GLN A 923 -6.09 -7.30 -42.41
CA GLN A 923 -5.28 -6.08 -42.45
C GLN A 923 -4.53 -5.80 -41.14
N THR A 924 -4.85 -6.53 -40.06
CA THR A 924 -4.17 -6.40 -38.77
C THR A 924 -2.75 -6.96 -38.89
N GLN A 925 -1.74 -6.22 -38.44
CA GLN A 925 -0.39 -6.75 -38.34
C GLN A 925 -0.35 -7.79 -37.22
N ILE A 926 0.08 -9.01 -37.54
CA ILE A 926 0.23 -10.12 -36.59
C ILE A 926 1.64 -10.68 -36.76
N HIS A 927 2.25 -11.05 -35.64
CA HIS A 927 3.50 -11.81 -35.59
C HIS A 927 3.19 -13.27 -35.28
N MET A 928 3.81 -14.17 -36.04
CA MET A 928 3.69 -15.62 -35.85
C MET A 928 5.06 -16.17 -35.45
N PHE A 929 5.06 -16.91 -34.35
CA PHE A 929 6.20 -17.64 -33.81
C PHE A 929 5.96 -19.15 -33.97
N GLY A 930 7.03 -19.94 -33.95
CA GLY A 930 6.90 -21.39 -33.94
C GLY A 930 6.63 -22.05 -35.28
N LYS A 931 6.77 -21.32 -36.39
CA LYS A 931 6.50 -21.85 -37.72
C LYS A 931 7.55 -22.90 -38.09
N LYS A 932 7.09 -24.14 -38.30
CA LYS A 932 7.93 -25.34 -38.36
C LYS A 932 9.08 -25.21 -39.36
N GLU A 933 8.79 -24.77 -40.59
CA GLU A 933 9.78 -24.66 -41.66
C GLU A 933 10.91 -23.66 -41.35
N PHE A 934 10.63 -22.57 -40.63
CA PHE A 934 11.64 -21.58 -40.28
C PHE A 934 12.50 -22.03 -39.11
N LEU A 935 11.89 -22.70 -38.11
CA LEU A 935 12.64 -23.31 -37.01
C LEU A 935 13.55 -24.43 -37.48
N ASP A 936 13.07 -25.29 -38.37
CA ASP A 936 13.86 -26.41 -38.91
C ASP A 936 15.02 -25.90 -39.77
N ALA A 937 14.79 -24.88 -40.60
CA ALA A 937 15.85 -24.24 -41.38
C ALA A 937 16.90 -23.57 -40.47
N TYR A 938 16.46 -22.88 -39.41
CA TYR A 938 17.36 -22.27 -38.44
C TYR A 938 18.20 -23.32 -37.70
N ASP A 939 17.58 -24.44 -37.30
CA ASP A 939 18.26 -25.54 -36.61
C ASP A 939 19.25 -26.28 -37.51
N ALA A 940 18.94 -26.42 -38.80
CA ALA A 940 19.86 -26.99 -39.78
C ALA A 940 21.17 -26.19 -39.87
N VAL A 941 21.08 -24.85 -39.84
CA VAL A 941 22.27 -23.97 -39.78
C VAL A 941 23.03 -24.16 -38.46
N ASN A 942 22.34 -24.25 -37.33
CA ASN A 942 22.99 -24.53 -36.04
C ASN A 942 23.79 -25.84 -36.08
N ARG A 943 23.18 -26.93 -36.56
CA ARG A 943 23.85 -28.24 -36.67
C ARG A 943 25.02 -28.23 -37.63
N LYS A 944 24.92 -27.49 -38.74
CA LYS A 944 26.04 -27.28 -39.68
C LYS A 944 27.21 -26.62 -38.96
N LEU A 945 26.97 -25.51 -38.26
CA LEU A 945 28.01 -24.75 -37.56
C LEU A 945 28.60 -25.51 -36.37
N VAL A 946 27.79 -26.29 -35.65
CA VAL A 946 28.24 -27.18 -34.58
C VAL A 946 29.31 -28.15 -35.07
N LYS A 947 29.07 -28.79 -36.22
CA LYS A 947 30.04 -29.71 -36.83
C LYS A 947 31.28 -28.97 -37.32
N GLU A 948 31.12 -27.80 -37.93
CA GLU A 948 32.22 -27.04 -38.52
C GLU A 948 33.19 -26.46 -37.47
N PHE A 949 32.66 -25.97 -36.35
CA PHE A 949 33.45 -25.32 -35.30
C PHE A 949 33.72 -26.24 -34.09
N ASP A 950 33.36 -27.53 -34.17
CA ASP A 950 33.47 -28.52 -33.08
C ASP A 950 32.83 -28.02 -31.76
N LEU A 951 31.56 -27.61 -31.85
CA LEU A 951 30.82 -27.04 -30.73
C LEU A 951 30.01 -28.09 -29.99
N GLY A 952 29.65 -27.82 -28.75
CA GLY A 952 28.59 -28.57 -28.07
C GLY A 952 27.21 -28.26 -28.68
N TYR A 953 26.27 -29.20 -28.55
CA TYR A 953 24.91 -29.01 -29.04
C TYR A 953 23.87 -29.66 -28.12
N ILE A 954 22.75 -28.97 -27.92
CA ILE A 954 21.62 -29.45 -27.12
C ILE A 954 20.33 -29.30 -27.95
N ASP A 955 19.63 -30.41 -28.20
CA ASP A 955 18.45 -30.48 -29.07
C ASP A 955 17.12 -30.25 -28.31
N MET A 956 16.90 -29.02 -27.86
CA MET A 956 15.63 -28.62 -27.25
C MET A 956 14.45 -28.52 -28.23
N LEU A 957 14.70 -28.34 -29.53
CA LEU A 957 13.64 -28.21 -30.52
C LEU A 957 12.84 -29.50 -30.61
N ASN A 958 13.52 -30.63 -30.76
CA ASN A 958 12.85 -31.93 -30.87
C ASN A 958 12.35 -32.42 -29.51
N THR A 959 13.15 -32.27 -28.44
CA THR A 959 12.73 -32.64 -27.08
C THR A 959 11.41 -31.96 -26.69
N MET A 960 11.28 -30.65 -26.93
CA MET A 960 10.05 -29.93 -26.57
C MET A 960 8.87 -30.22 -27.52
N ARG A 961 9.13 -30.59 -28.78
CA ARG A 961 8.07 -30.99 -29.72
C ARG A 961 7.42 -32.33 -29.36
N GLN A 962 8.19 -33.19 -28.71
CA GLN A 962 7.73 -34.51 -28.28
C GLN A 962 6.93 -34.47 -26.96
N ASP A 963 6.86 -33.31 -26.29
CA ASP A 963 6.07 -33.18 -25.07
C ASP A 963 4.57 -33.34 -25.39
N PRO A 964 3.85 -34.27 -24.72
CA PRO A 964 2.44 -34.55 -24.98
C PRO A 964 1.52 -33.36 -24.64
N ASP A 965 2.01 -32.41 -23.84
CA ASP A 965 1.36 -31.15 -23.54
C ASP A 965 2.32 -29.97 -23.74
N ILE A 966 2.75 -29.79 -24.99
CA ILE A 966 3.54 -28.65 -25.41
C ILE A 966 2.94 -27.29 -24.97
N ARG A 967 1.61 -27.18 -24.81
CA ARG A 967 0.96 -25.95 -24.33
C ARG A 967 1.39 -25.60 -22.91
N SER A 968 1.52 -26.60 -22.03
CA SER A 968 1.94 -26.42 -20.63
C SER A 968 3.37 -25.92 -20.49
N LEU A 969 4.20 -26.08 -21.52
CA LEU A 969 5.58 -25.57 -21.53
C LEU A 969 5.65 -24.06 -21.72
N TYR A 970 4.56 -23.41 -22.15
CA TYR A 970 4.51 -21.98 -22.43
C TYR A 970 3.47 -21.23 -21.58
N VAL A 971 3.74 -19.96 -21.27
CA VAL A 971 2.75 -19.08 -20.64
C VAL A 971 1.63 -18.73 -21.63
N GLU A 972 0.70 -17.84 -21.25
CA GLU A 972 -0.47 -17.50 -22.09
C GLU A 972 -0.14 -16.98 -23.50
N ASP A 973 1.07 -16.46 -23.73
CA ASP A 973 1.50 -15.96 -25.04
C ASP A 973 2.01 -17.04 -26.00
N GLY A 974 2.13 -18.28 -25.54
CA GLY A 974 2.57 -19.41 -26.37
C GLY A 974 4.03 -19.34 -26.83
N VAL A 975 4.85 -18.42 -26.31
CA VAL A 975 6.27 -18.25 -26.72
C VAL A 975 7.21 -18.37 -25.53
N HIS A 976 6.90 -17.74 -24.40
CA HIS A 976 7.77 -17.77 -23.24
C HIS A 976 7.49 -18.98 -22.35
N LEU A 977 8.53 -19.53 -21.75
CA LEU A 977 8.47 -20.78 -21.01
C LEU A 977 7.75 -20.62 -19.66
N THR A 978 6.96 -21.62 -19.27
CA THR A 978 6.50 -21.80 -17.89
C THR A 978 7.64 -22.32 -17.00
N PRO A 979 7.45 -22.41 -15.67
CA PRO A 979 8.31 -23.18 -14.79
C PRO A 979 8.67 -24.58 -15.31
N ARG A 980 7.68 -25.32 -15.85
CA ARG A 980 7.88 -26.64 -16.44
C ARG A 980 8.76 -26.57 -17.70
N GLY A 981 8.42 -25.69 -18.65
CA GLY A 981 9.23 -25.51 -19.86
C GLY A 981 10.66 -25.05 -19.58
N GLY A 982 10.84 -24.18 -18.59
CA GLY A 982 12.15 -23.77 -18.11
C GLY A 982 12.93 -24.94 -17.48
N MET A 983 12.26 -25.84 -16.77
CA MET A 983 12.91 -27.04 -16.23
C MET A 983 13.34 -28.00 -17.34
N THR A 984 12.52 -28.20 -18.38
CA THR A 984 12.89 -29.04 -19.53
C THR A 984 14.21 -28.59 -20.16
N VAL A 985 14.39 -27.28 -20.36
CA VAL A 985 15.65 -26.73 -20.89
C VAL A 985 16.80 -26.88 -19.90
N ALA A 986 16.56 -26.64 -18.60
CA ALA A 986 17.58 -26.82 -17.57
C ALA A 986 18.06 -28.29 -17.49
N ARG A 987 17.15 -29.26 -17.58
CA ARG A 987 17.44 -30.69 -17.59
C ARG A 987 18.34 -31.07 -18.77
N GLY A 988 18.04 -30.62 -19.98
CA GLY A 988 18.90 -30.87 -21.14
C GLY A 988 20.32 -30.32 -20.98
N ILE A 989 20.48 -29.19 -20.30
CA ILE A 989 21.81 -28.64 -19.98
C ILE A 989 22.50 -29.44 -18.86
N LEU A 990 21.77 -29.89 -17.83
CA LEU A 990 22.31 -30.75 -16.79
C LEU A 990 22.82 -32.08 -17.34
N GLU A 991 22.08 -32.71 -18.26
CA GLU A 991 22.49 -33.92 -18.97
C GLU A 991 23.79 -33.68 -19.75
N TYR A 992 23.90 -32.55 -20.44
CA TYR A 992 25.14 -32.15 -21.10
C TYR A 992 26.32 -32.02 -20.12
N PHE A 993 26.11 -31.37 -18.97
CA PHE A 993 27.15 -31.27 -17.94
C PHE A 993 27.52 -32.62 -17.32
N ALA A 994 26.55 -33.51 -17.11
CA ALA A 994 26.78 -34.85 -16.56
C ALA A 994 27.64 -35.70 -17.50
N ALA A 995 27.37 -35.64 -18.81
CA ALA A 995 28.20 -36.28 -19.82
C ALA A 995 29.62 -35.67 -19.88
N ALA A 996 29.74 -34.35 -19.76
CA ALA A 996 31.02 -33.65 -19.87
C ALA A 996 31.89 -33.71 -18.60
N ASN A 997 31.30 -33.93 -17.42
CA ASN A 997 31.99 -33.87 -16.12
C ASN A 997 31.44 -34.93 -15.12
N PRO A 998 31.59 -36.24 -15.40
CA PRO A 998 31.05 -37.28 -14.54
C PRO A 998 31.79 -37.43 -13.20
N LYS A 999 31.10 -37.84 -12.12
CA LYS A 999 31.74 -38.30 -10.88
C LYS A 999 32.53 -39.58 -11.13
N SER A 1000 33.75 -39.64 -10.60
CA SER A 1000 34.78 -40.65 -10.90
C SER A 1000 34.47 -42.11 -10.51
N SER A 1001 33.25 -42.43 -10.08
CA SER A 1001 32.79 -43.82 -9.86
C SER A 1001 31.98 -44.40 -11.02
N ASP A 1002 31.54 -43.58 -11.99
CA ASP A 1002 30.73 -44.02 -13.14
C ASP A 1002 31.53 -44.03 -14.45
N SER A 1003 32.86 -44.15 -14.38
CA SER A 1003 33.74 -44.11 -15.55
C SER A 1003 33.74 -45.42 -16.35
N THR A 1004 32.57 -45.89 -16.77
CA THR A 1004 32.43 -46.89 -17.85
C THR A 1004 31.15 -46.69 -18.63
N ILE A 1005 31.07 -45.61 -19.44
CA ILE A 1005 30.35 -45.66 -20.72
C ILE A 1005 31.18 -44.84 -21.73
N PRO A 1006 31.68 -45.44 -22.83
CA PRO A 1006 32.37 -44.70 -23.87
C PRO A 1006 31.40 -43.83 -24.67
N VAL A 1007 31.89 -42.68 -25.12
CA VAL A 1007 31.22 -41.79 -26.07
C VAL A 1007 31.05 -42.52 -27.41
N SER A 1008 29.85 -43.02 -27.67
CA SER A 1008 29.34 -43.30 -29.01
C SER A 1008 27.93 -42.78 -29.11
N ALA A 1009 27.66 -41.97 -30.15
CA ALA A 1009 26.37 -41.37 -30.45
C ALA A 1009 25.23 -42.40 -30.34
N PRO A 1010 24.09 -42.10 -29.68
CA PRO A 1010 22.94 -42.97 -29.75
C PRO A 1010 22.29 -42.78 -31.12
N GLU A 1011 22.50 -43.77 -31.99
CA GLU A 1011 21.54 -44.12 -33.03
C GLU A 1011 20.21 -44.51 -32.40
N ASN A 1012 19.15 -44.28 -33.17
CA ASN A 1012 17.75 -44.63 -32.91
C ASN A 1012 17.58 -45.92 -32.09
N ASN A 1013 17.03 -45.80 -30.87
CA ASN A 1013 16.28 -46.88 -30.25
C ASN A 1013 14.94 -46.33 -29.75
N SER A 1014 13.93 -46.55 -30.57
CA SER A 1014 12.52 -46.44 -30.25
C SER A 1014 12.15 -47.48 -29.19
N ASN A 1015 12.03 -47.06 -27.93
CA ASN A 1015 11.17 -47.78 -26.99
C ASN A 1015 9.78 -47.14 -27.06
N ALA A 1016 8.87 -47.86 -27.72
CA ALA A 1016 7.47 -47.51 -27.82
C ALA A 1016 6.86 -47.37 -26.41
N ILE A 1017 6.16 -46.27 -26.16
CA ILE A 1017 5.20 -46.16 -25.07
C ILE A 1017 4.06 -47.12 -25.42
N ASP A 1018 3.75 -48.07 -24.53
CA ASP A 1018 2.59 -48.95 -24.67
C ASP A 1018 1.32 -48.10 -24.75
N THR A 1019 0.60 -48.19 -25.87
CA THR A 1019 -0.58 -47.40 -26.19
C THR A 1019 -1.90 -48.09 -25.82
N SER A 1020 -1.87 -49.16 -25.02
CA SER A 1020 -3.09 -49.88 -24.63
C SER A 1020 -3.89 -49.11 -23.58
N PHE A 1021 -5.16 -48.81 -23.88
CA PHE A 1021 -6.15 -48.27 -22.93
C PHE A 1021 -6.81 -49.45 -22.19
N PRO A 1022 -7.11 -49.37 -20.88
CA PRO A 1022 -7.02 -48.21 -19.97
C PRO A 1022 -5.59 -47.84 -19.58
N LEU A 1023 -5.33 -46.53 -19.42
CA LEU A 1023 -4.03 -45.99 -19.02
C LEU A 1023 -3.75 -46.22 -17.52
N PHE A 1024 -2.47 -46.25 -17.13
CA PHE A 1024 -2.02 -46.51 -15.76
C PHE A 1024 -2.53 -47.85 -15.16
N PRO A 1025 -2.40 -48.97 -15.91
CA PRO A 1025 -2.94 -50.26 -15.48
C PRO A 1025 -2.36 -50.75 -14.15
N GLU A 1026 -1.16 -50.31 -13.77
CA GLU A 1026 -0.51 -50.66 -12.50
C GLU A 1026 -1.24 -50.16 -11.26
N ASN A 1027 -2.17 -49.20 -11.41
CA ASN A 1027 -2.96 -48.66 -10.31
C ASN A 1027 -4.47 -48.93 -10.45
N LEU A 1028 -4.87 -49.58 -11.54
CA LEU A 1028 -6.26 -49.90 -11.82
C LEU A 1028 -6.67 -51.13 -11.00
N ILE A 1029 -7.70 -50.99 -10.16
CA ILE A 1029 -8.19 -52.06 -9.27
C ILE A 1029 -9.58 -52.57 -9.65
N PHE A 1030 -10.27 -51.82 -10.49
CA PHE A 1030 -11.52 -52.25 -11.12
C PHE A 1030 -11.65 -51.56 -12.49
N TYR A 1031 -12.04 -52.32 -13.50
CA TYR A 1031 -12.31 -51.81 -14.84
C TYR A 1031 -13.46 -52.57 -15.49
N HIS A 1032 -14.36 -51.83 -16.13
CA HIS A 1032 -15.39 -52.42 -16.97
C HIS A 1032 -15.65 -51.55 -18.21
N GLY A 1033 -15.28 -52.06 -19.38
CA GLY A 1033 -15.53 -51.48 -20.71
C GLY A 1033 -16.76 -52.08 -21.41
N PHE A 1034 -17.55 -52.92 -20.73
CA PHE A 1034 -18.86 -53.41 -21.19
C PHE A 1034 -18.89 -54.14 -22.54
N GLU A 1035 -17.80 -54.80 -22.95
CA GLU A 1035 -17.67 -55.53 -24.23
C GLU A 1035 -18.58 -56.78 -24.33
N ASN A 1036 -19.89 -56.56 -24.44
CA ASN A 1036 -20.98 -57.55 -24.40
C ASN A 1036 -21.01 -58.47 -23.18
N SER A 1037 -20.35 -58.05 -22.10
CA SER A 1037 -20.25 -58.79 -20.85
C SER A 1037 -20.77 -57.97 -19.68
N LEU A 1038 -21.33 -58.65 -18.68
CA LEU A 1038 -21.68 -58.04 -17.39
C LEU A 1038 -20.59 -58.22 -16.34
N THR A 1039 -19.58 -59.04 -16.63
CA THR A 1039 -18.43 -59.27 -15.77
C THR A 1039 -17.39 -58.19 -16.04
N ALA A 1040 -16.89 -57.58 -14.97
CA ALA A 1040 -15.83 -56.57 -15.07
C ALA A 1040 -14.57 -57.16 -15.69
N ASP A 1041 -13.93 -56.40 -16.57
CA ASP A 1041 -12.73 -56.79 -17.31
C ASP A 1041 -11.49 -56.88 -16.39
N LEU A 1042 -11.48 -56.09 -15.32
CA LEU A 1042 -10.52 -56.20 -14.22
C LEU A 1042 -11.23 -55.98 -12.88
N SER A 1043 -10.90 -56.80 -11.88
CA SER A 1043 -11.41 -56.66 -10.52
C SER A 1043 -10.43 -57.27 -9.52
N ASN A 1044 -10.05 -56.49 -8.51
CA ASN A 1044 -9.30 -57.00 -7.36
C ASN A 1044 -10.21 -57.66 -6.30
N GLY A 1045 -11.54 -57.48 -6.42
CA GLY A 1045 -12.56 -58.16 -5.65
C GLY A 1045 -13.32 -59.19 -6.48
N LYS A 1046 -14.66 -59.10 -6.48
CA LYS A 1046 -15.52 -59.94 -7.32
C LYS A 1046 -15.87 -59.22 -8.62
N ALA A 1047 -15.57 -59.86 -9.75
CA ALA A 1047 -15.79 -59.30 -11.09
C ALA A 1047 -17.24 -59.39 -11.55
N GLU A 1048 -18.03 -60.39 -11.11
CA GLU A 1048 -19.44 -60.48 -11.46
C GLU A 1048 -20.31 -59.56 -10.58
N PRO A 1049 -21.31 -58.88 -11.16
CA PRO A 1049 -22.22 -58.05 -10.40
C PRO A 1049 -23.09 -58.94 -9.52
N ILE A 1050 -23.21 -58.55 -8.26
CA ILE A 1050 -24.03 -59.23 -7.24
C ILE A 1050 -25.52 -58.96 -7.44
N LEU A 1051 -25.88 -57.88 -8.14
CA LEU A 1051 -27.25 -57.61 -8.53
C LEU A 1051 -27.29 -56.99 -9.93
N LYS A 1052 -28.23 -57.50 -10.73
CA LYS A 1052 -28.54 -57.05 -12.08
C LYS A 1052 -30.02 -56.68 -12.10
N ASN A 1053 -30.34 -55.42 -12.32
CA ASN A 1053 -31.73 -54.98 -12.46
C ASN A 1053 -32.10 -54.88 -13.94
N LYS A 1054 -33.28 -55.41 -14.32
CA LYS A 1054 -33.76 -55.58 -15.71
C LYS A 1054 -32.83 -56.46 -16.58
N ASN A 1055 -33.14 -56.55 -17.89
CA ASN A 1055 -32.32 -57.24 -18.89
C ASN A 1055 -31.33 -56.24 -19.50
N PRO A 1056 -30.02 -56.35 -19.20
CA PRO A 1056 -29.04 -55.41 -19.71
C PRO A 1056 -28.91 -55.46 -21.22
N LYS A 1057 -28.75 -54.28 -21.82
CA LYS A 1057 -28.57 -54.12 -23.26
C LYS A 1057 -27.24 -53.44 -23.53
N PHE A 1058 -26.46 -54.05 -24.40
CA PHE A 1058 -25.23 -53.50 -24.92
C PHE A 1058 -25.48 -52.90 -26.30
N VAL A 1059 -24.99 -51.69 -26.52
CA VAL A 1059 -25.09 -50.97 -27.79
C VAL A 1059 -23.72 -50.40 -28.14
N PRO A 1060 -23.46 -49.96 -29.38
CA PRO A 1060 -22.16 -49.38 -29.73
C PRO A 1060 -21.71 -48.27 -28.76
N GLY A 1061 -20.49 -48.45 -28.22
CA GLY A 1061 -19.88 -47.68 -27.15
C GLY A 1061 -18.74 -46.77 -27.60
N LEU A 1062 -17.85 -46.42 -26.67
CA LEU A 1062 -16.67 -45.60 -26.90
C LEU A 1062 -15.55 -46.41 -27.57
N HIS A 1063 -15.25 -47.60 -27.06
CA HIS A 1063 -14.22 -48.51 -27.61
C HIS A 1063 -14.76 -49.85 -28.13
N GLY A 1064 -16.04 -50.10 -27.94
CA GLY A 1064 -16.71 -51.31 -28.42
C GLY A 1064 -18.20 -51.27 -28.14
N THR A 1065 -18.66 -51.86 -27.04
CA THR A 1065 -20.07 -51.74 -26.61
C THR A 1065 -20.22 -51.10 -25.24
N ALA A 1066 -21.19 -50.19 -25.09
CA ALA A 1066 -21.55 -49.54 -23.85
C ALA A 1066 -22.83 -50.11 -23.25
N LEU A 1067 -22.98 -49.95 -21.94
CA LEU A 1067 -24.20 -50.29 -21.22
C LEU A 1067 -25.28 -49.23 -21.46
N PHE A 1068 -26.42 -49.65 -22.01
CA PHE A 1068 -27.59 -48.78 -22.09
C PHE A 1068 -28.27 -48.65 -20.73
N CYS A 1069 -28.44 -47.41 -20.24
CA CYS A 1069 -29.13 -47.05 -19.01
C CYS A 1069 -30.44 -46.30 -19.32
N GLY A 1070 -31.54 -46.54 -18.56
CA GLY A 1070 -32.80 -45.77 -18.70
C GLY A 1070 -34.11 -46.57 -18.84
N LYS A 1071 -35.13 -45.99 -19.50
CA LYS A 1071 -36.53 -46.48 -19.51
C LYS A 1071 -36.68 -47.85 -20.20
N ASP A 1072 -36.01 -48.04 -21.34
CA ASP A 1072 -36.19 -49.19 -22.24
C ASP A 1072 -35.02 -50.19 -22.24
N GLY A 1073 -34.03 -49.98 -21.36
CA GLY A 1073 -32.89 -50.89 -21.18
C GLY A 1073 -32.22 -50.76 -19.82
N GLY A 1074 -32.94 -50.28 -18.80
CA GLY A 1074 -32.45 -49.83 -17.49
C GLY A 1074 -31.62 -50.82 -16.68
N SER A 1075 -30.37 -50.97 -17.09
CA SER A 1075 -29.37 -51.74 -16.37
C SER A 1075 -28.86 -50.89 -15.21
N PHE A 1076 -29.19 -51.34 -14.00
CA PHE A 1076 -28.51 -50.93 -12.79
C PHE A 1076 -27.71 -52.14 -12.34
N LEU A 1077 -26.38 -52.00 -12.30
CA LEU A 1077 -25.47 -53.05 -11.90
C LEU A 1077 -24.88 -52.72 -10.54
N ARG A 1078 -24.79 -53.74 -9.69
CA ARG A 1078 -24.20 -53.63 -8.37
C ARG A 1078 -23.05 -54.61 -8.26
N PHE A 1079 -21.88 -54.12 -7.90
CA PHE A 1079 -20.66 -54.91 -7.75
C PHE A 1079 -20.25 -54.96 -6.27
N SER A 1080 -19.49 -55.99 -5.90
CA SER A 1080 -18.84 -56.04 -4.59
C SER A 1080 -17.90 -54.85 -4.44
N ARG A 1081 -18.01 -54.12 -3.32
CA ARG A 1081 -17.08 -53.06 -2.93
C ARG A 1081 -15.78 -53.64 -2.40
N ASN A 1082 -15.87 -54.75 -1.66
CA ASN A 1082 -14.70 -55.39 -1.07
C ASN A 1082 -13.70 -55.78 -2.18
N GLY A 1083 -12.46 -55.28 -2.06
CA GLY A 1083 -11.40 -55.42 -3.06
C GLY A 1083 -11.46 -54.45 -4.25
N ASN A 1084 -12.61 -53.82 -4.53
CA ASN A 1084 -12.80 -52.99 -5.74
C ASN A 1084 -12.82 -51.48 -5.46
N ILE A 1085 -13.19 -51.05 -4.26
CA ILE A 1085 -13.14 -49.63 -3.83
C ILE A 1085 -12.74 -49.58 -2.35
N ASP A 1086 -11.73 -48.77 -2.04
CA ASP A 1086 -11.23 -48.54 -0.68
C ASP A 1086 -11.15 -47.05 -0.36
N PHE A 1087 -11.97 -46.58 0.60
CA PHE A 1087 -11.96 -45.18 1.03
C PHE A 1087 -10.91 -44.87 2.09
N ASP A 1088 -10.31 -45.88 2.72
CA ASP A 1088 -9.31 -45.66 3.76
C ASP A 1088 -7.97 -45.17 3.17
N ASN A 1089 -7.76 -45.44 1.87
CA ASN A 1089 -6.64 -44.95 1.08
C ASN A 1089 -7.10 -43.98 -0.01
N PRO A 1090 -6.26 -43.06 -0.51
CA PRO A 1090 -6.62 -42.21 -1.63
C PRO A 1090 -7.01 -43.01 -2.87
N GLY A 1091 -7.97 -42.52 -3.64
CA GLY A 1091 -8.41 -43.21 -4.86
C GLY A 1091 -9.12 -42.29 -5.85
N THR A 1092 -9.41 -42.84 -7.03
CA THR A 1092 -10.17 -42.18 -8.09
C THR A 1092 -11.16 -43.14 -8.73
N ILE A 1093 -12.39 -42.68 -8.97
CA ILE A 1093 -13.38 -43.32 -9.82
C ILE A 1093 -13.53 -42.48 -11.09
N ILE A 1094 -13.56 -43.12 -12.25
CA ILE A 1094 -13.78 -42.49 -13.55
C ILE A 1094 -14.84 -43.28 -14.29
N PHE A 1095 -15.73 -42.60 -15.01
CA PHE A 1095 -16.58 -43.26 -16.00
C PHE A 1095 -16.96 -42.30 -17.11
N PHE A 1096 -17.29 -42.89 -18.26
CA PHE A 1096 -17.74 -42.18 -19.44
C PHE A 1096 -19.24 -42.35 -19.61
N TYR A 1097 -19.94 -41.27 -19.94
CA TYR A 1097 -21.36 -41.33 -20.22
C TYR A 1097 -21.71 -40.51 -21.46
N LYS A 1098 -22.72 -40.98 -22.20
CA LYS A 1098 -23.27 -40.28 -23.37
C LYS A 1098 -24.77 -40.07 -23.18
N PRO A 1099 -25.26 -38.83 -23.02
CA PRO A 1099 -26.69 -38.56 -22.87
C PRO A 1099 -27.43 -38.90 -24.16
N LEU A 1100 -28.66 -39.42 -24.03
CA LEU A 1100 -29.53 -39.72 -25.16
C LEU A 1100 -30.82 -38.92 -25.05
N ASN A 1101 -31.06 -38.00 -25.99
CA ASN A 1101 -32.27 -37.18 -26.06
C ASN A 1101 -32.62 -36.38 -24.78
N TRP A 1102 -31.66 -36.01 -23.94
CA TRP A 1102 -31.94 -35.25 -22.71
C TRP A 1102 -32.61 -33.90 -22.98
N GLU A 1103 -32.37 -33.27 -24.14
CA GLU A 1103 -32.97 -31.98 -24.51
C GLU A 1103 -34.42 -32.07 -25.00
N ALA A 1104 -34.85 -33.18 -25.60
CA ALA A 1104 -36.17 -33.32 -26.21
C ALA A 1104 -37.31 -33.40 -25.18
N ASP A 1105 -36.95 -33.53 -23.91
CA ASP A 1105 -37.84 -33.99 -22.84
C ASP A 1105 -38.08 -32.92 -21.75
N ARG A 1106 -37.87 -31.64 -22.11
CA ARG A 1106 -37.93 -30.44 -21.23
C ARG A 1106 -39.26 -30.22 -20.49
N ASN A 1107 -40.36 -30.86 -20.89
CA ASN A 1107 -41.70 -30.65 -20.33
C ASN A 1107 -42.17 -31.77 -19.38
N LYS A 1108 -41.32 -32.74 -19.03
CA LYS A 1108 -41.67 -33.87 -18.15
C LYS A 1108 -40.97 -33.76 -16.79
N ASN A 1109 -41.69 -34.10 -15.72
CA ASN A 1109 -41.17 -34.11 -14.35
C ASN A 1109 -40.27 -35.34 -14.11
N PHE A 1110 -39.04 -35.30 -14.61
CA PHE A 1110 -38.09 -36.38 -14.40
C PHE A 1110 -37.42 -36.28 -13.01
N PRO A 1111 -37.33 -37.41 -12.27
CA PRO A 1111 -36.60 -37.48 -11.01
C PRO A 1111 -35.09 -37.33 -11.24
N ARG A 1112 -34.30 -37.34 -10.16
CA ARG A 1112 -32.82 -37.32 -10.24
C ARG A 1112 -32.24 -38.40 -11.16
N LEU A 1113 -31.14 -38.06 -11.84
CA LEU A 1113 -30.26 -38.98 -12.58
C LEU A 1113 -29.24 -39.59 -11.61
N PHE A 1114 -29.13 -40.91 -11.52
CA PHE A 1114 -28.10 -41.57 -10.70
C PHE A 1114 -27.01 -42.16 -11.61
N LEU A 1115 -25.74 -41.84 -11.39
CA LEU A 1115 -24.65 -42.34 -12.23
C LEU A 1115 -23.84 -43.42 -11.51
N TRP A 1116 -23.41 -43.12 -10.28
CA TRP A 1116 -22.67 -44.02 -9.41
C TRP A 1116 -22.99 -43.73 -7.94
N GLY A 1117 -22.93 -44.76 -7.10
CA GLY A 1117 -22.93 -44.57 -5.65
C GLY A 1117 -22.97 -45.85 -4.84
N ILE A 1118 -22.81 -45.66 -3.53
CA ILE A 1118 -22.98 -46.67 -2.49
C ILE A 1118 -24.17 -46.22 -1.67
N ASP A 1119 -25.26 -46.98 -1.73
CA ASP A 1119 -26.53 -46.60 -1.14
C ASP A 1119 -26.95 -47.53 -0.01
N SER A 1120 -26.97 -47.03 1.23
CA SER A 1120 -27.49 -47.75 2.39
C SER A 1120 -28.17 -46.80 3.38
N ALA A 1121 -28.94 -47.36 4.31
CA ALA A 1121 -29.52 -46.59 5.42
C ALA A 1121 -28.49 -46.12 6.47
N LYS A 1122 -27.23 -46.59 6.40
CA LYS A 1122 -26.16 -46.32 7.37
C LYS A 1122 -24.97 -45.55 6.77
N GLY A 1123 -25.14 -45.05 5.55
CA GLY A 1123 -24.10 -44.37 4.79
C GLY A 1123 -24.44 -44.38 3.31
N PHE A 1124 -24.40 -43.19 2.72
CA PHE A 1124 -24.73 -42.95 1.32
C PHE A 1124 -23.70 -42.00 0.71
N ILE A 1125 -23.04 -42.45 -0.35
CA ILE A 1125 -22.22 -41.61 -1.22
C ILE A 1125 -22.68 -41.78 -2.66
N SER A 1126 -22.93 -40.68 -3.38
CA SER A 1126 -23.29 -40.78 -4.79
C SER A 1126 -22.83 -39.61 -5.63
N LEU A 1127 -22.58 -39.89 -6.91
CA LEU A 1127 -22.46 -38.90 -7.96
C LEU A 1127 -23.73 -38.96 -8.82
N GLN A 1128 -24.54 -37.92 -8.76
CA GLN A 1128 -25.88 -37.91 -9.33
C GLN A 1128 -26.30 -36.52 -9.79
N GLY A 1129 -27.20 -36.44 -10.76
CA GLY A 1129 -27.86 -35.20 -11.14
C GLY A 1129 -28.77 -34.65 -10.04
N ALA A 1130 -28.87 -33.33 -9.93
CA ALA A 1130 -29.78 -32.68 -9.00
C ALA A 1130 -31.23 -33.10 -9.27
N ASN A 1131 -31.96 -33.37 -8.19
CA ASN A 1131 -33.37 -33.77 -8.29
C ASN A 1131 -34.25 -32.61 -8.77
N ASP A 1132 -33.95 -31.40 -8.31
CA ASP A 1132 -34.76 -30.21 -8.55
C ASP A 1132 -33.96 -29.12 -9.29
N PRO A 1133 -34.64 -28.31 -10.11
CA PRO A 1133 -36.07 -28.39 -10.41
C PRO A 1133 -36.38 -29.49 -11.45
N LYS A 1134 -37.45 -30.28 -11.20
CA LYS A 1134 -37.81 -31.46 -12.03
C LYS A 1134 -38.32 -31.14 -13.42
N ASN A 1135 -38.66 -29.89 -13.70
CA ASN A 1135 -39.25 -29.41 -14.95
C ASN A 1135 -38.22 -28.75 -15.89
N ILE A 1136 -36.91 -28.91 -15.64
CA ILE A 1136 -35.87 -28.43 -16.55
C ILE A 1136 -34.98 -29.57 -17.03
N CYS A 1137 -34.28 -29.35 -18.13
CA CYS A 1137 -33.39 -30.33 -18.74
C CYS A 1137 -32.22 -30.72 -17.81
N MET A 1138 -31.76 -31.97 -17.85
CA MET A 1138 -30.68 -32.45 -16.96
C MET A 1138 -29.38 -31.66 -17.10
N CYS A 1139 -29.00 -31.22 -18.30
CA CYS A 1139 -27.80 -30.40 -18.47
C CYS A 1139 -27.93 -28.96 -17.94
N GLN A 1140 -29.14 -28.53 -17.57
CA GLN A 1140 -29.38 -27.29 -16.83
C GLN A 1140 -29.46 -27.52 -15.32
N ARG A 1141 -29.45 -28.78 -14.87
CA ARG A 1141 -29.39 -29.16 -13.46
C ARG A 1141 -27.93 -29.35 -13.04
N GLN A 1142 -27.69 -29.09 -11.77
CA GLN A 1142 -26.37 -29.27 -11.17
C GLN A 1142 -26.03 -30.77 -11.06
N ILE A 1143 -24.73 -31.10 -11.05
CA ILE A 1143 -24.28 -32.44 -10.66
C ILE A 1143 -23.94 -32.39 -9.17
N HIS A 1144 -24.41 -33.37 -8.42
CA HIS A 1144 -24.22 -33.48 -6.97
C HIS A 1144 -23.28 -34.63 -6.65
N LEU A 1145 -22.27 -34.35 -5.83
CA LEU A 1145 -21.59 -35.35 -5.02
C LEU A 1145 -22.22 -35.30 -3.63
N MET A 1146 -22.95 -36.36 -3.27
CA MET A 1146 -23.73 -36.41 -2.04
C MET A 1146 -23.10 -37.33 -1.02
N PHE A 1147 -23.10 -36.90 0.23
CA PHE A 1147 -22.74 -37.64 1.43
C PHE A 1147 -23.93 -37.56 2.36
N LEU A 1148 -24.59 -38.68 2.65
CA LEU A 1148 -25.72 -38.73 3.59
C LEU A 1148 -25.58 -39.91 4.53
N TYR A 1149 -26.13 -39.79 5.73
CA TYR A 1149 -26.23 -40.86 6.72
C TYR A 1149 -24.87 -41.46 7.14
N GLY A 1150 -23.77 -40.75 6.89
CA GLY A 1150 -22.42 -41.20 7.22
C GLY A 1150 -22.23 -41.30 8.73
N LYS A 1151 -21.55 -42.35 9.20
CA LYS A 1151 -21.39 -42.60 10.65
C LYS A 1151 -20.61 -41.48 11.35
N ARG A 1152 -19.52 -40.99 10.75
CA ARG A 1152 -18.66 -39.95 11.34
C ARG A 1152 -18.79 -38.60 10.64
N ILE A 1153 -19.19 -38.61 9.37
CA ILE A 1153 -19.19 -37.43 8.51
C ILE A 1153 -20.59 -36.81 8.42
N PRO A 1154 -20.72 -35.46 8.45
CA PRO A 1154 -22.02 -34.82 8.36
C PRO A 1154 -22.63 -34.92 6.95
N ASP A 1155 -23.95 -34.94 6.89
CA ASP A 1155 -24.70 -34.87 5.64
C ASP A 1155 -24.30 -33.63 4.84
N LYS A 1156 -23.85 -33.84 3.61
CA LYS A 1156 -23.37 -32.78 2.74
C LYS A 1156 -23.63 -33.09 1.28
N VAL A 1157 -24.17 -32.09 0.58
CA VAL A 1157 -24.32 -32.09 -0.87
C VAL A 1157 -23.33 -31.09 -1.45
N TYR A 1158 -22.38 -31.58 -2.23
CA TYR A 1158 -21.48 -30.75 -3.00
C TYR A 1158 -22.02 -30.58 -4.40
N THR A 1159 -22.20 -29.34 -4.78
CA THR A 1159 -22.84 -28.97 -6.03
C THR A 1159 -21.79 -28.54 -7.04
N LEU A 1160 -21.82 -29.16 -8.21
CA LEU A 1160 -21.09 -28.77 -9.41
C LEU A 1160 -22.02 -27.94 -10.30
N PRO A 1161 -21.48 -26.94 -11.01
CA PRO A 1161 -22.28 -26.15 -11.94
C PRO A 1161 -22.95 -27.06 -12.98
N PRO A 1162 -24.12 -26.66 -13.51
CA PRO A 1162 -24.75 -27.42 -14.58
C PRO A 1162 -23.80 -27.60 -15.77
N PRO A 1163 -23.81 -28.77 -16.43
CA PRO A 1163 -23.01 -29.02 -17.63
C PRO A 1163 -23.25 -28.04 -18.79
N GLY A 1164 -24.36 -27.29 -18.76
CA GLY A 1164 -24.78 -26.42 -19.86
C GLY A 1164 -25.19 -27.23 -21.10
N LYS A 1165 -25.58 -26.57 -22.19
CA LYS A 1165 -26.03 -27.26 -23.42
C LYS A 1165 -25.08 -28.37 -23.88
N THR A 1166 -23.77 -28.16 -23.70
CA THR A 1166 -22.72 -29.12 -24.01
C THR A 1166 -22.88 -30.47 -23.32
N GLY A 1167 -23.45 -30.52 -22.11
CA GLY A 1167 -23.68 -31.79 -21.41
C GLY A 1167 -24.97 -32.52 -21.79
N CYS A 1168 -25.74 -31.97 -22.73
CA CYS A 1168 -26.84 -32.67 -23.40
C CYS A 1168 -26.49 -33.07 -24.84
N GLU A 1169 -25.33 -32.67 -25.36
CA GLU A 1169 -24.87 -33.08 -26.68
C GLU A 1169 -24.71 -34.60 -26.68
N GLU A 1170 -25.15 -35.27 -27.75
CA GLU A 1170 -25.00 -36.72 -27.89
C GLU A 1170 -23.54 -37.10 -28.23
N LYS A 1171 -22.64 -36.81 -27.29
CA LYS A 1171 -21.21 -37.13 -27.32
C LYS A 1171 -20.77 -37.70 -25.97
N TRP A 1172 -19.58 -38.27 -25.94
CA TRP A 1172 -19.04 -38.86 -24.73
C TRP A 1172 -18.51 -37.80 -23.76
N HIS A 1173 -18.88 -37.96 -22.51
CA HIS A 1173 -18.47 -37.11 -21.39
C HIS A 1173 -17.80 -37.95 -20.31
N MET A 1174 -16.79 -37.40 -19.65
CA MET A 1174 -16.12 -38.04 -18.52
C MET A 1174 -16.55 -37.38 -17.21
N LEU A 1175 -16.80 -38.20 -16.20
CA LEU A 1175 -16.86 -37.76 -14.81
C LEU A 1175 -15.80 -38.50 -14.01
N ALA A 1176 -15.02 -37.74 -13.25
CA ALA A 1176 -14.04 -38.31 -12.32
C ALA A 1176 -14.28 -37.78 -10.91
N PHE A 1177 -14.22 -38.69 -9.93
CA PHE A 1177 -14.29 -38.38 -8.51
C PHE A 1177 -13.07 -38.97 -7.81
N SER A 1178 -12.25 -38.13 -7.19
CA SER A 1178 -11.08 -38.55 -6.41
C SER A 1178 -11.19 -38.11 -4.96
N TRP A 1179 -10.55 -38.86 -4.07
CA TRP A 1179 -10.43 -38.52 -2.66
C TRP A 1179 -8.99 -38.71 -2.18
N ALA A 1180 -8.55 -37.81 -1.29
CA ALA A 1180 -7.27 -37.92 -0.60
C ALA A 1180 -7.38 -37.20 0.75
N GLY A 1181 -7.49 -37.97 1.84
CA GLY A 1181 -7.79 -37.43 3.16
C GLY A 1181 -9.14 -36.71 3.16
N ASN A 1182 -9.18 -35.48 3.68
CA ASN A 1182 -10.38 -34.65 3.74
C ASN A 1182 -10.65 -33.84 2.46
N ARG A 1183 -9.86 -34.02 1.40
CA ARG A 1183 -10.04 -33.34 0.12
C ARG A 1183 -10.68 -34.26 -0.92
N LEU A 1184 -11.66 -33.71 -1.61
CA LEU A 1184 -12.42 -34.36 -2.67
C LEU A 1184 -12.19 -33.58 -3.96
N TYR A 1185 -12.09 -34.28 -5.08
CA TYR A 1185 -11.84 -33.70 -6.39
C TYR A 1185 -12.92 -34.23 -7.32
N VAL A 1186 -13.70 -33.34 -7.95
CA VAL A 1186 -14.67 -33.77 -8.95
C VAL A 1186 -14.43 -33.04 -10.25
N ARG A 1187 -14.27 -33.81 -11.32
CA ARG A 1187 -13.94 -33.33 -12.66
C ARG A 1187 -15.03 -33.72 -13.64
N TRP A 1188 -15.34 -32.82 -14.58
CA TRP A 1188 -16.23 -33.08 -15.70
C TRP A 1188 -15.51 -32.74 -17.01
N ASN A 1189 -15.33 -33.73 -17.90
CA ASN A 1189 -14.54 -33.64 -19.12
C ASN A 1189 -13.13 -33.05 -18.88
N ASP A 1190 -12.71 -32.14 -19.75
CA ASP A 1190 -11.46 -31.38 -19.73
C ASP A 1190 -11.47 -30.22 -18.72
N GLN A 1191 -12.58 -29.96 -18.03
CA GLN A 1191 -12.63 -28.86 -17.06
C GLN A 1191 -11.75 -29.17 -15.85
N PRO A 1192 -11.06 -28.19 -15.25
CA PRO A 1192 -10.24 -28.42 -14.06
C PRO A 1192 -11.06 -29.07 -12.93
N ALA A 1193 -10.45 -29.97 -12.16
CA ALA A 1193 -11.15 -30.62 -11.06
C ALA A 1193 -11.57 -29.57 -10.02
N LYS A 1194 -12.84 -29.59 -9.63
CA LYS A 1194 -13.32 -28.79 -8.52
C LYS A 1194 -12.83 -29.44 -7.22
N ILE A 1195 -11.98 -28.71 -6.50
CA ILE A 1195 -11.51 -29.12 -5.18
C ILE A 1195 -12.56 -28.75 -4.14
N LEU A 1196 -12.97 -29.73 -3.35
CA LEU A 1196 -13.96 -29.60 -2.29
C LEU A 1196 -13.32 -30.08 -0.99
N GLU A 1197 -13.47 -29.31 0.08
CA GLU A 1197 -12.99 -29.71 1.40
C GLU A 1197 -14.15 -30.29 2.22
N HIS A 1198 -13.96 -31.52 2.69
CA HIS A 1198 -14.85 -32.19 3.62
C HIS A 1198 -14.37 -31.95 5.06
N PRO A 1199 -15.26 -31.82 6.05
CA PRO A 1199 -14.86 -31.67 7.46
C PRO A 1199 -13.94 -32.77 8.03
N ALA A 1200 -13.95 -33.95 7.42
CA ALA A 1200 -13.11 -35.09 7.79
C ALA A 1200 -12.83 -35.94 6.55
N GLY A 1201 -11.74 -36.72 6.60
CA GLY A 1201 -11.45 -37.71 5.57
C GLY A 1201 -12.49 -38.82 5.55
N ILE A 1202 -12.91 -39.21 4.36
CA ILE A 1202 -13.84 -40.32 4.17
C ILE A 1202 -13.13 -41.64 4.44
N THR A 1203 -13.85 -42.61 4.97
CA THR A 1203 -13.36 -43.96 5.30
C THR A 1203 -14.40 -44.99 4.93
N ASN A 1204 -14.00 -46.26 4.88
CA ASN A 1204 -14.90 -47.37 4.63
C ASN A 1204 -16.04 -47.45 5.67
N ASP A 1205 -15.77 -47.04 6.91
CA ASP A 1205 -16.73 -46.99 8.01
C ASP A 1205 -17.87 -45.98 7.79
N ASP A 1206 -17.66 -44.96 6.97
CA ASP A 1206 -18.68 -43.96 6.66
C ASP A 1206 -19.72 -44.48 5.66
N PHE A 1207 -19.37 -45.51 4.87
CA PHE A 1207 -20.25 -46.16 3.89
C PHE A 1207 -20.15 -47.68 4.02
N PRO A 1208 -20.79 -48.27 5.05
CA PRO A 1208 -20.56 -49.67 5.44
C PRO A 1208 -21.18 -50.70 4.48
N ALA A 1209 -21.92 -50.28 3.45
CA ALA A 1209 -22.39 -51.22 2.43
C ALA A 1209 -21.20 -51.87 1.72
N ASP A 1210 -21.30 -53.17 1.49
CA ASP A 1210 -20.29 -54.02 0.87
C ASP A 1210 -20.39 -54.02 -0.66
N TYR A 1211 -21.10 -53.06 -1.23
CA TYR A 1211 -21.34 -52.93 -2.66
C TYR A 1211 -21.29 -51.49 -3.14
N PHE A 1212 -21.07 -51.30 -4.43
CA PHE A 1212 -21.31 -50.04 -5.14
C PHE A 1212 -22.15 -50.31 -6.39
N SER A 1213 -22.85 -49.29 -6.85
CA SER A 1213 -23.77 -49.40 -7.98
C SER A 1213 -23.44 -48.40 -9.08
N ILE A 1214 -23.64 -48.81 -10.32
CA ILE A 1214 -23.44 -48.02 -11.54
C ILE A 1214 -24.69 -48.11 -12.43
N GLY A 1215 -24.98 -47.02 -13.14
CA GLY A 1215 -26.17 -46.93 -14.00
C GLY A 1215 -27.40 -46.36 -13.28
N ALA A 1216 -28.38 -45.83 -14.03
CA ALA A 1216 -29.61 -45.26 -13.47
C ALA A 1216 -30.85 -46.12 -13.72
N GLY A 1217 -31.83 -46.00 -12.80
CA GLY A 1217 -33.18 -46.50 -13.01
C GLY A 1217 -34.06 -45.61 -13.91
N ASN A 1218 -34.80 -46.26 -14.81
CA ASN A 1218 -36.04 -45.94 -15.55
C ASN A 1218 -36.32 -44.55 -16.17
N ASN A 1219 -35.55 -43.49 -15.90
CA ASN A 1219 -36.01 -42.12 -16.18
C ASN A 1219 -35.13 -41.33 -17.15
N TRP A 1220 -33.82 -41.53 -17.13
CA TRP A 1220 -32.88 -40.84 -18.01
C TRP A 1220 -32.17 -41.86 -18.89
N ASN A 1221 -32.30 -41.69 -20.21
CA ASN A 1221 -31.61 -42.55 -21.17
C ASN A 1221 -30.18 -42.03 -21.39
N TYR A 1222 -29.18 -42.88 -21.20
CA TYR A 1222 -27.78 -42.58 -21.51
C TYR A 1222 -26.99 -43.88 -21.68
N LEU A 1223 -25.82 -43.78 -22.30
CA LEU A 1223 -24.86 -44.89 -22.37
C LEU A 1223 -23.80 -44.70 -21.29
N LEU A 1224 -23.41 -45.78 -20.62
CA LEU A 1224 -22.31 -45.81 -19.66
C LEU A 1224 -21.21 -46.69 -20.23
N ASP A 1225 -19.98 -46.19 -20.24
CA ASP A 1225 -18.82 -46.91 -20.75
C ASP A 1225 -17.57 -46.64 -19.90
N ASP A 1226 -16.56 -47.49 -20.04
CA ASP A 1226 -15.23 -47.38 -19.43
C ASP A 1226 -15.26 -46.95 -17.94
N PHE A 1227 -15.89 -47.76 -17.08
CA PHE A 1227 -15.93 -47.52 -15.63
C PHE A 1227 -14.64 -48.02 -14.98
N MET A 1228 -13.89 -47.12 -14.35
CA MET A 1228 -12.56 -47.37 -13.77
C MET A 1228 -12.50 -46.97 -12.30
N VAL A 1229 -11.75 -47.74 -11.51
CA VAL A 1229 -11.34 -47.39 -10.15
C VAL A 1229 -9.85 -47.57 -10.00
N TYR A 1230 -9.17 -46.53 -9.50
CA TYR A 1230 -7.74 -46.52 -9.23
C TYR A 1230 -7.46 -46.49 -7.72
N SER A 1231 -6.44 -47.23 -7.28
CA SER A 1231 -5.96 -47.30 -5.89
C SER A 1231 -5.13 -46.09 -5.43
N ARG A 1232 -5.11 -45.03 -6.24
CA ARG A 1232 -4.52 -43.74 -5.90
C ARG A 1232 -5.33 -42.61 -6.49
N ARG A 1233 -5.09 -41.40 -6.00
CA ARG A 1233 -5.54 -40.20 -6.69
C ARG A 1233 -4.81 -40.09 -8.03
N ILE A 1234 -5.56 -40.20 -9.10
CA ILE A 1234 -5.18 -39.78 -10.46
C ILE A 1234 -5.19 -38.25 -10.54
N SER A 1235 -4.10 -37.67 -11.01
CA SER A 1235 -3.92 -36.21 -11.14
C SER A 1235 -4.75 -35.64 -12.29
N ASP A 1236 -4.90 -34.31 -12.33
CA ASP A 1236 -5.67 -33.67 -13.42
C ASP A 1236 -4.96 -33.90 -14.76
N GLU A 1237 -3.63 -33.88 -14.81
CA GLU A 1237 -2.85 -34.18 -16.02
C GLU A 1237 -3.09 -35.62 -16.52
N GLU A 1238 -3.13 -36.58 -15.61
CA GLU A 1238 -3.41 -37.98 -15.94
C GLU A 1238 -4.88 -38.19 -16.32
N LEU A 1239 -5.82 -37.46 -15.70
CA LEU A 1239 -7.23 -37.44 -16.12
C LEU A 1239 -7.39 -36.85 -17.53
N ASP A 1240 -6.58 -35.86 -17.92
CA ASP A 1240 -6.55 -35.34 -19.29
C ASP A 1240 -6.03 -36.38 -20.28
N MET A 1241 -5.00 -37.15 -19.89
CA MET A 1241 -4.51 -38.27 -20.69
C MET A 1241 -5.59 -39.33 -20.88
N ILE A 1242 -6.30 -39.72 -19.81
CA ILE A 1242 -7.40 -40.68 -19.86
C ILE A 1242 -8.54 -40.15 -20.74
N TYR A 1243 -8.96 -38.89 -20.56
CA TYR A 1243 -10.02 -38.30 -21.36
C TYR A 1243 -9.68 -38.26 -22.86
N LYS A 1244 -8.47 -37.81 -23.21
CA LYS A 1244 -8.01 -37.72 -24.60
C LYS A 1244 -7.78 -39.09 -25.23
N ALA A 1245 -7.28 -40.05 -24.46
CA ALA A 1245 -7.07 -41.41 -24.94
C ALA A 1245 -8.40 -42.12 -25.21
N ALA A 1246 -9.42 -41.84 -24.37
CA ALA A 1246 -10.73 -42.46 -24.49
C ALA A 1246 -11.60 -41.81 -25.57
N VAL A 1247 -11.71 -40.48 -25.59
CA VAL A 1247 -12.58 -39.74 -26.53
C VAL A 1247 -11.83 -39.36 -27.81
N LYS A 1248 -10.92 -40.21 -28.31
CA LYS A 1248 -10.19 -39.96 -29.57
C LYS A 1248 -11.17 -39.50 -30.66
N GLU A 1249 -10.96 -38.29 -31.17
CA GLU A 1249 -11.63 -37.79 -32.38
C GLU A 1249 -11.21 -38.59 -33.61
#